data_AF-A0A9W6XEF7-F1
#
_entry.id   AF-A0A9W6XEF7-F1
#
_cell.length_a   1.000
_cell.length_b   1.000
_cell.length_c   1.000
_cell.angle_alpha   90.00
_cell.angle_beta   90.00
_cell.angle_gamma   90.00
#
_symmetry.space_group_name_H-M   'P 1'
#
loop_
_entity.id
_entity.type
_entity.pdbx_description
1 polymer ?
#
loop_
_entity_poly.entity_id
_entity_poly.type
_entity_poly.pdbx_seq_one_letter_code
_entity_poly.pdbx_strand_id
1 'polypeptide(L)'
;MELADKLNYPSSGYKLKAITAFKIFVYHRDHALGDSDAVIPKVIRENKHVINFPKTNNKCVFHCIVWHTFQSTKKDPRRIQAQVKDAFKRYCYFKGIKYTLSLFRSFKPIDLLQLDEVEDCFQLGINVYNMDVATGNVESIRRSDKGYEAMDILSHENHALYIENIDMLQSKYQCPKCEMIFVSGERLKNHKKNQCELVNIESFPTEPTIYKPAQNTIRSLLTKYSIKDADHYIDHFIVYDFEAILKPTATQHGENTVFTNEHIPVSVSVADSLTEGVRCIVNDDPKMLLTDMFNYIGDVSGKIQRYNVKKYMSLLQKIINAYGLTGMEIPGVNLGKTYKMSDVESWIEEGKYASFFDFHRSLGFGKQRSDYGKLKQQLDQRPVFGFNSGRYDINLIKKDLFAVIGTDNIKSVIKNPSYMCIATSDMKLLDITNYVPAGTSYDKCLTTYLGGCKCDDKIRCVCGLGKGLFPYEYITAFNVLNQTTIPPKSAFDSKLRGTSITSDDYERVKFVWDYYEMKSIKDLLIWYNNLDVVPFIKAIKAQRELFMRFELDMFADGVSLPGLSEKVMYQTCFNNLQYPDKKPANAFQFSAKRMAGYKSQDAKAKRKFGMTLEHVNTLLQKQKYLCGLCYCQLTADTASADRINNNLGHIDGNILVSCVKCNTSRKDMSLKGFRYKKLLEFNSDRLVYPIDKEEKNIYSKMKANIAGGPSIIFNRYAKRNQTKIRSDKVCKKIIGHDANALYLWALGNEMPCGRLTTAEAYDGIIDDIKADKVFDFLECDIRTPEHLKQYFGEMTPIFKNVLIDCTNESVIDSTISETQLSDQYLYQSSLKSDPEIKVSSGNRVPFVIDLNQGSYQNGVITIDSTSQLNGSEGFASLRDAYIMLPYKVSMKNTHASTAQNNPANRFCVSLKCGNWNVINSMSLKLNGKTVVSMADYKLFWNNIRAQTAYSPQHVEKHGAESFLYPDGAQSTKYSATATLNGDGYSNNTAFSNSFAAAAISATAMVANDGFAKRLLSNPPNAGVDSSTSWPSTGAASATTTIANQLGRGAFVAGGTAAGAIMGTWNYMLKIKLVDLHPIFRELDLMAIPQIRLRFRVNQETSVIDTDASRNMTLTGTILSSGTTCPVLIASSASSNPMYCVLSGSVAGSIAVSWGAVVNSLKPTID
;
A
#
# COMPACT_ATOMS: atom_id res chain seq x y z
N MET A 1 -24.30 5.13 -16.07
CA MET A 1 -22.85 4.87 -16.01
C MET A 1 -22.13 5.86 -16.93
N GLU A 2 -21.95 7.13 -16.53
CA GLU A 2 -21.35 8.15 -17.42
C GLU A 2 -20.36 9.10 -16.73
N LEU A 3 -19.91 8.80 -15.49
CA LEU A 3 -19.05 9.71 -14.72
C LEU A 3 -17.81 9.06 -14.07
N ALA A 4 -17.46 7.82 -14.46
CA ALA A 4 -16.31 7.10 -13.91
C ALA A 4 -14.96 7.47 -14.58
N ASP A 5 -14.95 8.35 -15.58
CA ASP A 5 -13.78 8.65 -16.43
C ASP A 5 -12.97 9.91 -16.03
N LYS A 6 -13.02 10.36 -14.77
CA LYS A 6 -12.32 11.60 -14.34
C LYS A 6 -11.51 11.52 -13.04
N LEU A 7 -10.85 10.40 -12.72
CA LEU A 7 -9.91 10.35 -11.59
C LEU A 7 -8.61 9.62 -11.94
N ASN A 8 -7.50 10.38 -11.97
CA ASN A 8 -6.13 9.88 -12.06
C ASN A 8 -5.57 9.59 -10.66
N TYR A 9 -5.17 8.34 -10.40
CA TYR A 9 -4.49 7.93 -9.18
C TYR A 9 -2.96 7.86 -9.40
N PRO A 10 -2.14 8.49 -8.55
CA PRO A 10 -0.67 8.39 -8.61
C PRO A 10 -0.12 7.27 -7.71
N SER A 11 0.93 6.61 -8.19
CA SER A 11 1.65 5.48 -7.57
C SER A 11 2.40 5.85 -6.28
N SER A 12 2.30 5.02 -5.25
CA SER A 12 2.89 5.27 -3.92
C SER A 12 4.25 4.59 -3.74
N GLY A 13 5.32 5.39 -3.66
CA GLY A 13 6.64 4.94 -3.18
C GLY A 13 6.80 5.21 -1.68
N TYR A 14 6.77 4.18 -0.83
CA TYR A 14 7.19 4.28 0.58
C TYR A 14 8.05 3.07 1.00
N LYS A 15 9.02 3.33 1.90
CA LYS A 15 10.05 2.40 2.39
C LYS A 15 10.07 2.41 3.94
N LEU A 16 10.09 1.24 4.57
CA LEU A 16 9.96 1.04 6.02
C LEU A 16 11.23 1.48 6.80
N LYS A 17 11.06 2.27 7.88
CA LYS A 17 12.16 2.91 8.63
C LYS A 17 12.52 2.22 9.96
N ALA A 18 11.58 1.65 10.72
CA ALA A 18 11.89 0.85 11.93
C ALA A 18 10.66 0.09 12.49
N ILE A 19 10.91 -0.95 13.28
CA ILE A 19 9.93 -1.65 14.13
C ILE A 19 10.31 -1.46 15.59
N THR A 20 9.31 -1.22 16.44
CA THR A 20 9.45 -0.73 17.82
C THR A 20 9.26 -1.77 18.92
N ALA A 21 8.87 -3.02 18.63
CA ALA A 21 8.88 -4.12 19.62
C ALA A 21 8.83 -5.52 18.99
N PHE A 22 9.47 -6.51 19.64
CA PHE A 22 9.29 -7.96 19.44
C PHE A 22 9.74 -8.75 20.69
N LYS A 23 9.35 -10.03 20.83
CA LYS A 23 9.63 -10.91 21.99
C LYS A 23 10.54 -12.08 21.62
N ILE A 24 11.46 -12.48 22.52
CA ILE A 24 12.49 -13.52 22.32
C ILE A 24 12.39 -14.54 23.47
N PHE A 25 12.51 -15.84 23.17
CA PHE A 25 12.76 -16.88 24.17
C PHE A 25 14.26 -17.18 24.22
N VAL A 26 14.86 -17.08 25.41
CA VAL A 26 16.30 -17.26 25.64
C VAL A 26 16.47 -18.44 26.59
N TYR A 27 17.12 -19.51 26.12
CA TYR A 27 17.59 -20.58 27.01
C TYR A 27 18.92 -20.14 27.63
N HIS A 28 18.98 -20.08 28.96
CA HIS A 28 20.24 -19.85 29.67
C HIS A 28 21.17 -21.06 29.45
N ARG A 29 22.39 -20.82 28.96
CA ARG A 29 23.48 -21.81 29.08
C ARG A 29 23.94 -21.82 30.54
N ASP A 30 24.16 -23.01 31.08
CA ASP A 30 24.61 -23.29 32.46
C ASP A 30 23.50 -23.21 33.55
N HIS A 31 22.30 -23.72 33.25
CA HIS A 31 21.21 -23.81 34.22
C HIS A 31 21.13 -25.23 34.80
N ALA A 32 22.00 -25.51 35.76
CA ALA A 32 22.15 -26.85 36.35
C ALA A 32 21.30 -27.04 37.61
N LEU A 33 20.52 -28.12 37.64
CA LEU A 33 19.62 -28.47 38.74
C LEU A 33 20.30 -29.48 39.67
N GLY A 34 20.65 -29.03 40.87
CA GLY A 34 21.28 -29.87 41.89
C GLY A 34 21.62 -29.18 43.22
N ASP A 35 21.48 -27.87 43.33
CA ASP A 35 21.87 -27.16 44.54
C ASP A 35 21.04 -27.67 45.74
N SER A 36 21.72 -28.15 46.77
CA SER A 36 21.10 -28.76 47.95
C SER A 36 20.89 -27.76 49.08
N ASP A 37 21.46 -26.56 48.94
CA ASP A 37 21.46 -25.49 49.94
C ASP A 37 20.57 -24.29 49.52
N ALA A 38 19.88 -24.40 48.39
CA ALA A 38 18.95 -23.38 47.88
C ALA A 38 17.88 -22.97 48.92
N VAL A 39 17.69 -21.65 49.12
CA VAL A 39 16.79 -21.12 50.14
C VAL A 39 15.42 -20.86 49.53
N ILE A 40 14.49 -21.80 49.71
CA ILE A 40 13.15 -21.68 49.10
C ILE A 40 12.32 -20.58 49.77
N PRO A 41 11.89 -19.54 49.03
CA PRO A 41 11.10 -18.42 49.54
C PRO A 41 9.75 -18.85 50.12
N LYS A 42 9.22 -18.07 51.06
CA LYS A 42 7.95 -18.34 51.75
C LYS A 42 6.79 -18.60 50.78
N VAL A 43 6.70 -17.83 49.69
CA VAL A 43 5.63 -17.95 48.67
C VAL A 43 5.63 -19.29 47.93
N ILE A 44 6.81 -19.88 47.70
CA ILE A 44 6.94 -21.21 47.08
C ILE A 44 6.76 -22.29 48.15
N ARG A 45 7.34 -22.09 49.34
CA ARG A 45 7.32 -23.05 50.45
C ARG A 45 5.91 -23.28 51.01
N GLU A 46 5.05 -22.27 51.04
CA GLU A 46 3.67 -22.37 51.52
C GLU A 46 2.68 -22.80 50.43
N ASN A 47 3.14 -22.93 49.19
CA ASN A 47 2.28 -23.38 48.09
C ASN A 47 2.08 -24.90 48.15
N LYS A 48 0.87 -25.33 48.51
CA LYS A 48 0.49 -26.75 48.62
C LYS A 48 0.60 -27.56 47.32
N HIS A 49 0.77 -26.91 46.17
CA HIS A 49 0.88 -27.56 44.85
C HIS A 49 2.33 -27.70 44.37
N VAL A 50 3.30 -27.32 45.20
CA VAL A 50 4.73 -27.49 44.94
C VAL A 50 5.34 -28.30 46.08
N ILE A 51 6.07 -29.37 45.73
CA ILE A 51 6.73 -30.25 46.69
C ILE A 51 8.23 -30.01 46.64
N ASN A 52 8.78 -29.63 47.80
CA ASN A 52 10.21 -29.44 47.99
C ASN A 52 10.86 -30.70 48.59
N PHE A 53 12.04 -31.06 48.08
CA PHE A 53 12.86 -32.16 48.60
C PHE A 53 14.12 -31.58 49.26
N PRO A 54 14.25 -31.55 50.60
CA PRO A 54 15.43 -31.00 51.24
C PRO A 54 16.63 -31.97 51.13
N LYS A 55 17.85 -31.43 51.03
CA LYS A 55 19.13 -32.18 51.10
C LYS A 55 19.30 -33.28 50.03
N THR A 56 19.05 -32.95 48.76
CA THR A 56 19.07 -33.94 47.66
C THR A 56 20.48 -34.31 47.17
N ASN A 57 21.53 -33.57 47.56
CA ASN A 57 22.92 -33.76 47.15
C ASN A 57 23.07 -33.89 45.61
N ASN A 58 22.65 -32.86 44.86
CA ASN A 58 22.67 -32.82 43.38
C ASN A 58 21.68 -33.75 42.66
N LYS A 59 20.69 -34.30 43.36
CA LYS A 59 19.76 -35.30 42.79
C LYS A 59 18.31 -34.84 42.78
N CYS A 60 18.03 -33.56 42.92
CA CYS A 60 16.67 -33.01 42.98
C CYS A 60 15.79 -33.46 41.80
N VAL A 61 16.34 -33.54 40.58
CA VAL A 61 15.61 -34.05 39.40
C VAL A 61 15.19 -35.52 39.57
N PHE A 62 16.08 -36.38 40.09
CA PHE A 62 15.72 -37.78 40.37
C PHE A 62 14.69 -37.92 41.49
N HIS A 63 14.69 -37.02 42.48
CA HIS A 63 13.63 -36.98 43.50
C HIS A 63 12.27 -36.65 42.86
N CYS A 64 12.21 -35.69 41.94
CA CYS A 64 10.99 -35.38 41.20
C CYS A 64 10.50 -36.56 40.35
N ILE A 65 11.40 -37.23 39.62
CA ILE A 65 11.07 -38.41 38.79
C ILE A 65 10.49 -39.54 39.65
N VAL A 66 11.15 -39.85 40.77
CA VAL A 66 10.68 -40.87 41.70
C VAL A 66 9.34 -40.47 42.29
N TRP A 67 9.15 -39.22 42.69
CA TRP A 67 7.89 -38.77 43.26
C TRP A 67 6.70 -38.90 42.29
N HIS A 68 6.94 -38.56 41.02
CA HIS A 68 5.96 -38.68 39.94
C HIS A 68 5.58 -40.14 39.67
N THR A 69 6.57 -41.02 39.56
CA THR A 69 6.39 -42.43 39.16
C THR A 69 5.99 -43.37 40.30
N PHE A 70 6.28 -43.01 41.56
CA PHE A 70 6.04 -43.89 42.70
C PHE A 70 4.57 -43.84 43.14
N GLN A 71 3.82 -44.94 42.98
CA GLN A 71 2.40 -45.04 43.38
C GLN A 71 2.27 -45.76 44.74
N SER A 72 2.32 -44.99 45.85
CA SER A 72 2.03 -45.49 47.20
C SER A 72 1.05 -44.57 47.92
N THR A 73 0.16 -45.11 48.74
CA THR A 73 -0.84 -44.35 49.51
C THR A 73 -0.27 -43.58 50.70
N LYS A 74 1.02 -43.77 51.04
CA LYS A 74 1.76 -43.06 52.11
C LYS A 74 3.06 -42.43 51.58
N LYS A 75 2.97 -41.53 50.59
CA LYS A 75 4.15 -40.81 50.09
C LYS A 75 4.64 -39.79 51.13
N ASP A 76 5.87 -39.96 51.63
CA ASP A 76 6.57 -38.97 52.47
C ASP A 76 7.82 -38.49 51.70
N PRO A 77 7.93 -37.18 51.36
CA PRO A 77 9.06 -36.63 50.61
C PRO A 77 10.44 -36.92 51.25
N ARG A 78 10.47 -37.19 52.56
CA ARG A 78 11.68 -37.47 53.34
C ARG A 78 12.10 -38.95 53.30
N ARG A 79 11.26 -39.85 52.76
CA ARG A 79 11.46 -41.32 52.84
C ARG A 79 11.67 -42.01 51.48
N ILE A 80 11.92 -41.25 50.40
CA ILE A 80 12.09 -41.79 49.04
C ILE A 80 13.55 -42.06 48.62
N GLN A 81 14.51 -41.91 49.54
CA GLN A 81 15.96 -41.98 49.24
C GLN A 81 16.39 -43.32 48.63
N ALA A 82 15.79 -44.44 49.06
CA ALA A 82 16.11 -45.77 48.55
C ALA A 82 15.71 -45.91 47.06
N GLN A 83 14.54 -45.39 46.70
CA GLN A 83 14.01 -45.39 45.34
C GLN A 83 14.79 -44.45 44.43
N VAL A 84 15.25 -43.30 44.95
CA VAL A 84 16.16 -42.40 44.23
C VAL A 84 17.48 -43.11 43.89
N LYS A 85 18.00 -43.94 44.80
CA LYS A 85 19.20 -44.75 44.52
C LYS A 85 18.95 -45.76 43.39
N ASP A 86 17.75 -46.34 43.31
CA ASP A 86 17.40 -47.29 42.24
C ASP A 86 17.14 -46.59 40.90
N ALA A 87 16.49 -45.43 40.89
CA ALA A 87 16.37 -44.59 39.70
C ALA A 87 17.75 -44.18 39.17
N PHE A 88 18.68 -43.84 40.07
CA PHE A 88 20.06 -43.53 39.67
C PHE A 88 20.80 -44.73 39.09
N LYS A 89 20.63 -45.95 39.64
CA LYS A 89 21.20 -47.17 39.04
C LYS A 89 20.66 -47.41 37.63
N ARG A 90 19.36 -47.17 37.41
CA ARG A 90 18.74 -47.26 36.08
C ARG A 90 19.37 -46.25 35.10
N TYR A 91 19.59 -45.01 35.55
CA TYR A 91 20.29 -44.01 34.76
C TYR A 91 21.75 -44.42 34.44
N CYS A 92 22.50 -44.95 35.41
CA CYS A 92 23.84 -45.48 35.16
C CYS A 92 23.83 -46.61 34.13
N TYR A 93 22.88 -47.55 34.22
CA TYR A 93 22.72 -48.64 33.26
C TYR A 93 22.42 -48.12 31.85
N PHE A 94 21.50 -47.15 31.71
CA PHE A 94 21.19 -46.51 30.43
C PHE A 94 22.41 -45.82 29.81
N LYS A 95 23.24 -45.17 30.63
CA LYS A 95 24.49 -44.54 30.21
C LYS A 95 25.64 -45.53 29.95
N GLY A 96 25.46 -46.82 30.21
CA GLY A 96 26.53 -47.82 30.11
C GLY A 96 27.63 -47.67 31.18
N ILE A 97 27.34 -47.00 32.30
CA ILE A 97 28.28 -46.73 33.39
C ILE A 97 28.03 -47.70 34.56
N LYS A 98 29.08 -48.33 35.09
CA LYS A 98 28.95 -49.20 36.27
C LYS A 98 28.65 -48.38 37.52
N TYR A 99 27.54 -48.71 38.20
CA TYR A 99 27.16 -48.06 39.45
C TYR A 99 28.20 -48.31 40.56
N THR A 100 28.60 -47.25 41.26
CA THR A 100 29.35 -47.32 42.53
C THR A 100 28.77 -46.34 43.56
N LEU A 101 28.95 -46.63 44.85
CA LEU A 101 28.48 -45.73 45.91
C LEU A 101 29.23 -44.39 45.90
N SER A 102 30.51 -44.39 45.47
CA SER A 102 31.29 -43.17 45.27
C SER A 102 30.68 -42.29 44.19
N LEU A 103 30.34 -42.86 43.03
CA LEU A 103 29.70 -42.14 41.92
C LEU A 103 28.34 -41.54 42.33
N PHE A 104 27.55 -42.29 43.09
CA PHE A 104 26.27 -41.77 43.62
C PHE A 104 26.50 -40.56 44.55
N ARG A 105 27.52 -40.60 45.40
CA ARG A 105 27.82 -39.49 46.33
C ARG A 105 28.38 -38.27 45.61
N SER A 106 29.22 -38.45 44.59
CA SER A 106 29.88 -37.38 43.85
C SER A 106 29.19 -36.96 42.54
N PHE A 107 27.90 -37.29 42.38
CA PHE A 107 27.16 -36.96 41.16
C PHE A 107 27.01 -35.44 40.98
N LYS A 108 27.17 -34.98 39.74
CA LYS A 108 27.09 -33.56 39.39
C LYS A 108 25.62 -33.15 39.14
N PRO A 109 25.25 -31.87 39.35
CA PRO A 109 23.95 -31.33 38.95
C PRO A 109 23.62 -31.62 37.47
N ILE A 110 22.33 -31.74 37.15
CA ILE A 110 21.84 -32.02 35.80
C ILE A 110 21.50 -30.70 35.12
N ASP A 111 22.15 -30.39 34.01
CA ASP A 111 21.81 -29.22 33.19
C ASP A 111 20.50 -29.44 32.43
N LEU A 112 19.74 -28.37 32.16
CA LEU A 112 18.51 -28.43 31.38
C LEU A 112 18.68 -29.13 30.02
N LEU A 113 19.84 -29.03 29.37
CA LEU A 113 20.13 -29.71 28.10
C LEU A 113 20.33 -31.22 28.26
N GLN A 114 20.66 -31.68 29.46
CA GLN A 114 20.81 -33.10 29.75
C GLN A 114 19.47 -33.76 30.08
N LEU A 115 18.38 -32.97 30.20
CA LEU A 115 17.05 -33.52 30.47
C LEU A 115 16.55 -34.38 29.32
N ASP A 116 16.88 -34.10 28.06
CA ASP A 116 16.47 -34.92 26.91
C ASP A 116 16.90 -36.40 27.09
N GLU A 117 18.13 -36.61 27.61
CA GLU A 117 18.67 -37.95 27.86
C GLU A 117 18.05 -38.62 29.09
N VAL A 118 17.64 -37.82 30.07
CA VAL A 118 16.92 -38.28 31.25
C VAL A 118 15.48 -38.67 30.85
N GLU A 119 14.83 -37.88 30.00
CA GLU A 119 13.52 -38.16 29.44
C GLU A 119 13.53 -39.47 28.66
N ASP A 120 14.55 -39.71 27.83
CA ASP A 120 14.71 -40.97 27.10
C ASP A 120 14.98 -42.15 28.05
N CYS A 121 15.78 -41.98 29.11
CA CYS A 121 16.07 -43.04 30.09
C CYS A 121 14.80 -43.50 30.85
N PHE A 122 13.94 -42.56 31.22
CA PHE A 122 12.75 -42.83 32.04
C PHE A 122 11.45 -42.92 31.22
N GLN A 123 11.48 -42.60 29.92
CA GLN A 123 10.32 -42.49 29.03
C GLN A 123 9.25 -41.54 29.62
N LEU A 124 9.71 -40.36 30.09
CA LEU A 124 8.90 -39.38 30.80
C LEU A 124 9.35 -37.98 30.38
N GLY A 125 8.44 -37.12 29.91
CA GLY A 125 8.74 -35.73 29.56
C GLY A 125 8.90 -34.85 30.80
N ILE A 126 9.79 -33.85 30.78
CA ILE A 126 10.09 -32.99 31.92
C ILE A 126 9.93 -31.52 31.54
N ASN A 127 8.78 -30.93 31.87
CA ASN A 127 8.59 -29.49 31.69
C ASN A 127 9.20 -28.74 32.88
N VAL A 128 9.90 -27.64 32.60
CA VAL A 128 10.55 -26.82 33.62
C VAL A 128 9.96 -25.42 33.61
N TYR A 129 9.56 -24.96 34.78
CA TYR A 129 9.01 -23.63 35.02
C TYR A 129 9.90 -22.85 35.99
N ASN A 130 9.82 -21.52 35.95
CA ASN A 130 10.40 -20.63 36.93
C ASN A 130 9.29 -19.72 37.50
N MET A 131 9.44 -19.27 38.75
CA MET A 131 8.52 -18.34 39.38
C MET A 131 9.26 -17.10 39.83
N ASP A 132 8.80 -15.93 39.39
CA ASP A 132 9.23 -14.65 39.95
C ASP A 132 8.66 -14.50 41.38
N VAL A 133 9.55 -14.43 42.36
CA VAL A 133 9.20 -14.38 43.79
C VAL A 133 8.48 -13.08 44.15
N ALA A 134 8.74 -11.98 43.45
CA ALA A 134 8.14 -10.67 43.74
C ALA A 134 6.72 -10.55 43.18
N THR A 135 6.49 -11.08 41.97
CA THR A 135 5.21 -10.95 41.27
C THR A 135 4.33 -12.20 41.34
N GLY A 136 4.89 -13.35 41.71
CA GLY A 136 4.20 -14.65 41.70
C GLY A 136 3.97 -15.23 40.30
N ASN A 137 4.48 -14.58 39.26
CA ASN A 137 4.30 -15.02 37.88
C ASN A 137 5.15 -16.26 37.58
N VAL A 138 4.53 -17.23 36.92
CA VAL A 138 5.14 -18.52 36.57
C VAL A 138 5.37 -18.57 35.07
N GLU A 139 6.62 -18.72 34.66
CA GLU A 139 7.04 -18.79 33.26
C GLU A 139 7.59 -20.18 32.94
N SER A 140 7.26 -20.71 31.76
CA SER A 140 7.84 -21.97 31.28
C SER A 140 9.22 -21.67 30.69
N ILE A 141 10.26 -22.29 31.25
CA ILE A 141 11.64 -22.13 30.80
C ILE A 141 12.11 -23.28 29.90
N ARG A 142 11.46 -24.45 29.98
CA ARG A 142 11.64 -25.59 29.07
C ARG A 142 10.34 -26.38 28.98
N ARG A 143 9.98 -26.86 27.79
CA ARG A 143 8.94 -27.87 27.59
C ARG A 143 9.55 -29.09 26.90
N SER A 144 9.15 -30.27 27.35
CA SER A 144 9.50 -31.52 26.67
C SER A 144 8.85 -31.54 25.29
N ASP A 145 9.63 -31.88 24.27
CA ASP A 145 9.15 -32.16 22.92
C ASP A 145 8.92 -33.66 22.69
N LYS A 146 9.35 -34.50 23.64
CA LYS A 146 9.11 -35.94 23.66
C LYS A 146 7.63 -36.23 23.94
N GLY A 147 7.01 -37.11 23.14
CA GLY A 147 5.60 -37.52 23.27
C GLY A 147 5.28 -38.46 24.46
N TYR A 148 6.08 -38.40 25.52
CA TYR A 148 5.89 -39.16 26.75
C TYR A 148 4.90 -38.47 27.69
N GLU A 149 4.41 -39.18 28.70
CA GLU A 149 3.71 -38.56 29.82
C GLU A 149 4.64 -37.51 30.46
N ALA A 150 4.16 -36.29 30.68
CA ALA A 150 4.99 -35.18 31.11
C ALA A 150 4.80 -34.90 32.61
N MET A 151 5.92 -34.75 33.31
CA MET A 151 5.95 -34.18 34.66
C MET A 151 6.39 -32.72 34.62
N ASP A 152 5.84 -31.92 35.53
CA ASP A 152 6.16 -30.50 35.65
C ASP A 152 7.06 -30.28 36.88
N ILE A 153 8.17 -29.54 36.70
CA ILE A 153 9.07 -29.14 37.78
C ILE A 153 9.23 -27.62 37.83
N LEU A 154 9.38 -27.09 39.04
CA LEU A 154 9.69 -25.68 39.29
C LEU A 154 11.18 -25.57 39.61
N SER A 155 11.90 -24.79 38.83
CA SER A 155 13.29 -24.43 39.07
C SER A 155 13.35 -23.16 39.92
N HIS A 156 14.06 -23.21 41.05
CA HIS A 156 14.38 -22.03 41.85
C HIS A 156 15.81 -22.15 42.41
N GLU A 157 16.65 -21.12 42.20
CA GLU A 157 18.06 -21.11 42.65
C GLU A 157 18.80 -22.43 42.37
N ASN A 158 18.74 -22.93 41.13
CA ASN A 158 19.40 -24.19 40.74
C ASN A 158 18.92 -25.45 41.50
N HIS A 159 17.74 -25.40 42.12
CA HIS A 159 17.06 -26.53 42.75
C HIS A 159 15.74 -26.86 42.04
N ALA A 160 15.44 -28.15 41.87
CA ALA A 160 14.21 -28.63 41.26
C ALA A 160 13.17 -29.03 42.31
N LEU A 161 11.99 -28.41 42.25
CA LEU A 161 10.81 -28.78 43.02
C LEU A 161 9.78 -29.46 42.12
N TYR A 162 8.97 -30.36 42.65
CA TYR A 162 7.93 -31.04 41.88
C TYR A 162 6.63 -30.22 41.88
N ILE A 163 5.99 -30.05 40.73
CA ILE A 163 4.70 -29.35 40.60
C ILE A 163 3.59 -30.42 40.50
N GLU A 164 2.65 -30.41 41.44
CA GLU A 164 1.50 -31.33 41.40
C GLU A 164 0.41 -30.87 40.41
N ASN A 165 0.21 -29.56 40.28
CA ASN A 165 -0.80 -29.00 39.39
C ASN A 165 -0.36 -27.61 38.91
N ILE A 166 0.04 -27.53 37.64
CA ILE A 166 0.54 -26.30 37.03
C ILE A 166 -0.54 -25.21 36.91
N ASP A 167 -1.80 -25.60 36.67
CA ASP A 167 -2.90 -24.64 36.56
C ASP A 167 -3.18 -23.97 37.90
N MET A 168 -3.16 -24.73 39.01
CA MET A 168 -3.31 -24.15 40.35
C MET A 168 -2.09 -23.29 40.74
N LEU A 169 -0.89 -23.67 40.29
CA LEU A 169 0.33 -22.87 40.47
C LEU A 169 0.25 -21.53 39.71
N GLN A 170 -0.39 -21.52 38.53
CA GLN A 170 -0.63 -20.33 37.70
C GLN A 170 -1.90 -19.54 38.08
N SER A 171 -2.58 -19.89 39.18
CA SER A 171 -3.87 -19.29 39.58
C SER A 171 -4.98 -19.43 38.53
N LYS A 172 -5.00 -20.53 37.76
CA LYS A 172 -6.02 -20.88 36.77
C LYS A 172 -7.07 -21.82 37.36
N TYR A 173 -8.11 -21.26 37.94
CA TYR A 173 -9.20 -21.98 38.60
C TYR A 173 -10.28 -22.37 37.59
N GLN A 174 -10.35 -23.64 37.19
CA GLN A 174 -11.36 -24.13 36.26
C GLN A 174 -12.71 -24.39 36.96
N CYS A 175 -13.82 -24.01 36.33
CA CYS A 175 -15.15 -24.33 36.81
C CYS A 175 -15.52 -25.77 36.47
N PRO A 176 -15.87 -26.64 37.46
CA PRO A 176 -16.24 -28.03 37.19
C PRO A 176 -17.62 -28.19 36.53
N LYS A 177 -18.41 -27.12 36.40
CA LYS A 177 -19.73 -27.14 35.73
C LYS A 177 -19.68 -26.72 34.26
N CYS A 178 -18.83 -25.76 33.90
CA CYS A 178 -18.79 -25.16 32.55
C CYS A 178 -17.38 -25.04 31.97
N GLU A 179 -16.37 -25.55 32.68
CA GLU A 179 -14.97 -25.64 32.26
C GLU A 179 -14.25 -24.30 32.01
N MET A 180 -14.88 -23.14 32.25
CA MET A 180 -14.24 -21.82 32.20
C MET A 180 -13.12 -21.66 33.24
N ILE A 181 -12.02 -21.05 32.83
CA ILE A 181 -10.82 -20.85 33.65
C ILE A 181 -10.78 -19.42 34.21
N PHE A 182 -10.64 -19.29 35.52
CA PHE A 182 -10.62 -18.01 36.24
C PHE A 182 -9.24 -17.74 36.83
N VAL A 183 -8.81 -16.48 36.80
CA VAL A 183 -7.52 -16.04 37.38
C VAL A 183 -7.49 -15.97 38.92
N SER A 184 -8.61 -16.27 39.60
CA SER A 184 -8.67 -16.36 41.07
C SER A 184 -9.83 -17.23 41.55
N GLY A 185 -9.65 -17.87 42.71
CA GLY A 185 -10.68 -18.70 43.34
C GLY A 185 -11.94 -17.91 43.71
N GLU A 186 -11.80 -16.63 44.09
CA GLU A 186 -12.91 -15.72 44.39
C GLU A 186 -13.80 -15.49 43.16
N ARG A 187 -13.21 -15.27 41.99
CA ARG A 187 -13.94 -15.11 40.72
C ARG A 187 -14.63 -16.39 40.28
N LEU A 188 -13.99 -17.55 40.45
CA LEU A 188 -14.65 -18.83 40.26
C LEU A 188 -15.84 -19.00 41.20
N LYS A 189 -15.71 -18.60 42.47
CA LYS A 189 -16.77 -18.68 43.47
C LYS A 189 -17.94 -17.78 43.11
N ASN A 190 -17.67 -16.55 42.65
CA ASN A 190 -18.69 -15.60 42.17
C ASN A 190 -19.36 -16.08 40.88
N HIS A 191 -18.60 -16.66 39.94
CA HIS A 191 -19.12 -17.29 38.73
C HIS A 191 -20.05 -18.46 39.05
N LYS A 192 -19.65 -19.36 39.97
CA LYS A 192 -20.50 -20.46 40.47
C LYS A 192 -21.77 -19.97 41.16
N LYS A 193 -21.71 -18.82 41.84
CA LYS A 193 -22.83 -18.29 42.63
C LYS A 193 -23.90 -17.66 41.75
N ASN A 194 -23.53 -16.97 40.65
CA ASN A 194 -24.45 -16.07 39.95
C ASN A 194 -24.44 -16.12 38.40
N GLN A 195 -23.55 -16.86 37.73
CA GLN A 195 -23.35 -16.69 36.27
C GLN A 195 -22.98 -17.95 35.49
N CYS A 196 -23.02 -19.15 36.10
CA CYS A 196 -22.61 -20.40 35.44
C CYS A 196 -23.50 -20.80 34.25
N GLU A 197 -24.76 -20.35 34.22
CA GLU A 197 -25.76 -20.68 33.18
C GLU A 197 -25.91 -19.60 32.11
N LEU A 198 -25.32 -18.42 32.33
CA LEU A 198 -25.24 -17.38 31.31
C LEU A 198 -24.01 -17.65 30.47
N VAL A 199 -24.21 -18.53 29.49
CA VAL A 199 -23.20 -18.85 28.51
C VAL A 199 -23.01 -17.60 27.65
N ASN A 200 -21.99 -16.79 27.94
CA ASN A 200 -21.30 -16.14 26.84
C ASN A 200 -20.53 -17.25 26.14
N ILE A 201 -21.27 -17.97 25.30
CA ILE A 201 -20.67 -18.72 24.22
C ILE A 201 -20.00 -17.60 23.42
N GLU A 202 -18.67 -17.62 23.29
CA GLU A 202 -18.18 -17.31 21.95
C GLU A 202 -18.72 -18.41 21.07
N SER A 203 -19.98 -18.26 20.66
CA SER A 203 -20.57 -19.15 19.68
C SER A 203 -19.86 -18.78 18.40
N PHE A 204 -19.05 -19.70 17.88
CA PHE A 204 -19.08 -19.83 16.45
C PHE A 204 -20.55 -20.02 16.08
N PRO A 205 -21.08 -19.16 15.21
CA PRO A 205 -22.51 -19.06 15.01
C PRO A 205 -22.99 -20.44 14.51
N THR A 206 -23.91 -21.05 15.25
CA THR A 206 -24.50 -22.38 14.95
C THR A 206 -25.21 -22.37 13.60
N GLU A 207 -25.62 -21.19 13.16
CA GLU A 207 -26.00 -20.87 11.80
C GLU A 207 -24.83 -20.11 11.16
N PRO A 208 -24.43 -20.34 9.89
CA PRO A 208 -23.45 -19.48 9.24
C PRO A 208 -23.96 -18.03 9.27
N THR A 209 -23.39 -17.17 10.13
CA THR A 209 -23.66 -15.74 10.06
C THR A 209 -22.87 -15.20 8.89
N ILE A 210 -23.49 -15.25 7.72
CA ILE A 210 -23.05 -14.46 6.58
C ILE A 210 -23.05 -13.01 7.06
N TYR A 211 -21.87 -12.37 7.00
CA TYR A 211 -21.66 -11.03 7.54
C TYR A 211 -22.64 -10.06 6.88
N LYS A 212 -23.60 -9.57 7.66
CA LYS A 212 -24.46 -8.46 7.30
C LYS A 212 -24.02 -7.28 8.16
N PRO A 213 -23.58 -6.16 7.57
CA PRO A 213 -23.13 -5.02 8.34
C PRO A 213 -24.27 -4.54 9.26
N ALA A 214 -23.91 -4.23 10.50
CA ALA A 214 -24.86 -3.69 11.46
C ALA A 214 -25.44 -2.37 10.94
N GLN A 215 -26.77 -2.25 11.00
CA GLN A 215 -27.46 -1.02 10.63
C GLN A 215 -27.09 0.11 11.59
N ASN A 216 -27.04 1.34 11.08
CA ASN A 216 -26.91 2.54 11.89
C ASN A 216 -27.90 2.52 13.07
N THR A 217 -27.40 2.83 14.28
CA THR A 217 -28.20 2.72 15.53
C THR A 217 -29.43 3.63 15.49
N ILE A 218 -29.29 4.87 15.00
CA ILE A 218 -30.40 5.81 14.88
C ILE A 218 -31.41 5.28 13.86
N ARG A 219 -30.94 4.81 12.70
CA ARG A 219 -31.80 4.21 11.67
C ARG A 219 -32.60 3.01 12.19
N SER A 220 -31.95 2.15 12.97
CA SER A 220 -32.60 1.00 13.62
C SER A 220 -33.68 1.44 14.60
N LEU A 221 -33.43 2.48 15.40
CA LEU A 221 -34.41 3.03 16.33
C LEU A 221 -35.58 3.73 15.60
N LEU A 222 -35.30 4.55 14.59
CA LEU A 222 -36.35 5.18 13.77
C LEU A 222 -37.29 4.12 13.17
N THR A 223 -36.72 3.02 12.65
CA THR A 223 -37.49 1.86 12.14
C THR A 223 -38.30 1.19 13.24
N LYS A 224 -37.68 0.92 14.40
CA LYS A 224 -38.31 0.24 15.54
C LYS A 224 -39.53 1.01 16.09
N TYR A 225 -39.48 2.33 16.10
CA TYR A 225 -40.54 3.20 16.64
C TYR A 225 -41.41 3.85 15.55
N SER A 226 -41.24 3.46 14.28
CA SER A 226 -42.00 3.97 13.14
C SER A 226 -42.01 5.51 13.07
N ILE A 227 -40.83 6.11 13.15
CA ILE A 227 -40.61 7.57 12.97
C ILE A 227 -40.26 7.83 11.49
N LYS A 228 -40.90 8.83 10.88
CA LYS A 228 -40.73 9.16 9.45
C LYS A 228 -40.31 10.62 9.19
N ASP A 229 -40.45 11.48 10.20
CA ASP A 229 -40.17 12.92 10.19
C ASP A 229 -38.70 13.27 10.45
N ALA A 230 -37.84 12.28 10.74
CA ALA A 230 -36.41 12.47 10.97
C ALA A 230 -35.57 11.44 10.20
N ASP A 231 -34.43 11.89 9.66
CA ASP A 231 -33.41 11.03 9.06
C ASP A 231 -32.42 10.50 10.11
N HIS A 232 -31.52 9.58 9.73
CA HIS A 232 -30.57 8.93 10.65
C HIS A 232 -29.19 9.61 10.75
N TYR A 233 -29.01 10.79 10.16
CA TYR A 233 -27.71 11.47 10.09
C TYR A 233 -27.46 12.35 11.31
N ILE A 234 -26.25 12.29 11.88
CA ILE A 234 -25.85 13.22 12.94
C ILE A 234 -25.38 14.52 12.29
N ASP A 235 -26.12 15.58 12.52
CA ASP A 235 -25.84 16.86 11.89
C ASP A 235 -24.78 17.63 12.68
N HIS A 236 -23.91 18.28 11.91
CA HIS A 236 -22.80 19.10 12.38
C HIS A 236 -21.67 18.36 13.11
N PHE A 237 -20.50 18.95 13.00
CA PHE A 237 -19.19 18.52 13.47
C PHE A 237 -18.31 19.76 13.68
N ILE A 238 -17.20 19.56 14.39
CA ILE A 238 -16.19 20.58 14.66
C ILE A 238 -14.90 20.19 13.92
N VAL A 239 -14.13 21.17 13.46
CA VAL A 239 -12.80 20.97 12.90
C VAL A 239 -11.76 21.80 13.65
N TYR A 240 -10.51 21.34 13.69
CA TYR A 240 -9.41 22.08 14.28
C TYR A 240 -8.09 21.85 13.54
N ASP A 241 -7.15 22.76 13.75
CA ASP A 241 -5.77 22.67 13.26
C ASP A 241 -4.80 23.43 14.21
N PHE A 242 -3.60 22.90 14.43
CA PHE A 242 -2.61 23.44 15.37
C PHE A 242 -1.37 23.97 14.66
N GLU A 243 -0.81 25.05 15.21
CA GLU A 243 0.53 25.51 14.85
C GLU A 243 1.50 25.45 16.01
N ALA A 244 2.80 25.36 15.69
CA ALA A 244 3.87 25.19 16.66
C ALA A 244 5.03 26.19 16.47
N ILE A 245 5.60 26.63 17.59
CA ILE A 245 6.91 27.27 17.64
C ILE A 245 7.98 26.20 17.42
N LEU A 246 8.97 26.50 16.57
CA LEU A 246 10.12 25.62 16.29
C LEU A 246 11.32 26.04 17.14
N LYS A 247 11.27 25.73 18.44
CA LYS A 247 12.35 26.11 19.37
C LYS A 247 13.64 25.35 19.05
N PRO A 248 14.74 26.03 18.67
CA PRO A 248 15.98 25.34 18.31
C PRO A 248 16.51 24.50 19.48
N THR A 249 17.02 23.32 19.16
CA THR A 249 17.72 22.42 20.08
C THR A 249 18.90 21.77 19.36
N ALA A 250 19.83 21.22 20.13
CA ALA A 250 20.98 20.46 19.62
C ALA A 250 21.19 19.18 20.43
N THR A 251 20.11 18.60 20.94
CA THR A 251 20.18 17.40 21.78
C THR A 251 20.58 16.21 20.93
N GLN A 252 21.74 15.62 21.27
CA GLN A 252 22.24 14.42 20.61
C GLN A 252 21.48 13.19 21.11
N HIS A 253 21.02 12.36 20.19
CA HIS A 253 20.32 11.10 20.48
C HIS A 253 21.04 9.94 19.80
N GLY A 254 21.99 9.35 20.53
CA GLY A 254 22.92 8.36 19.97
C GLY A 254 23.99 9.00 19.09
N GLU A 255 24.81 8.18 18.43
CA GLU A 255 26.01 8.67 17.73
C GLU A 255 25.71 9.45 16.44
N ASN A 256 24.60 9.14 15.75
CA ASN A 256 24.32 9.63 14.39
C ASN A 256 23.04 10.48 14.27
N THR A 257 22.40 10.89 15.36
CA THR A 257 21.13 11.65 15.29
C THR A 257 21.16 12.83 16.25
N VAL A 258 20.84 14.00 15.73
CA VAL A 258 20.72 15.24 16.49
C VAL A 258 19.30 15.76 16.31
N PHE A 259 18.61 16.04 17.41
CA PHE A 259 17.37 16.80 17.37
C PHE A 259 17.69 18.27 17.15
N THR A 260 17.08 18.88 16.14
CA THR A 260 17.35 20.28 15.74
C THR A 260 16.34 21.27 16.28
N ASN A 261 15.08 20.84 16.47
CA ASN A 261 14.00 21.71 16.96
C ASN A 261 13.05 20.91 17.88
N GLU A 262 12.62 21.54 18.95
CA GLU A 262 11.50 21.14 19.79
C GLU A 262 10.25 21.89 19.32
N HIS A 263 9.18 21.15 19.04
CA HIS A 263 7.92 21.74 18.57
C HIS A 263 7.04 22.00 19.80
N ILE A 264 6.63 23.25 19.99
CA ILE A 264 5.79 23.67 21.11
C ILE A 264 4.48 24.24 20.54
N PRO A 265 3.29 23.69 20.86
CA PRO A 265 2.04 24.21 20.33
C PRO A 265 1.84 25.67 20.77
N VAL A 266 1.43 26.53 19.83
CA VAL A 266 1.30 27.98 20.07
C VAL A 266 -0.07 28.53 19.69
N SER A 267 -0.71 27.94 18.68
CA SER A 267 -2.08 28.29 18.33
C SER A 267 -2.90 27.08 17.93
N VAL A 268 -4.21 27.24 18.03
CA VAL A 268 -5.20 26.32 17.49
C VAL A 268 -6.36 27.12 16.92
N SER A 269 -6.70 26.86 15.67
CA SER A 269 -7.94 27.33 15.07
C SER A 269 -9.00 26.25 15.21
N VAL A 270 -10.20 26.63 15.66
CA VAL A 270 -11.36 25.74 15.79
C VAL A 270 -12.53 26.37 15.05
N ALA A 271 -13.16 25.58 14.17
CA ALA A 271 -14.36 26.01 13.45
C ALA A 271 -15.47 24.96 13.56
N ASP A 272 -16.72 25.39 13.51
CA ASP A 272 -17.87 24.49 13.62
C ASP A 272 -18.84 24.61 12.45
N SER A 273 -19.44 23.50 12.07
CA SER A 273 -20.31 23.45 10.88
C SER A 273 -21.76 23.86 11.14
N LEU A 274 -22.14 24.21 12.38
CA LEU A 274 -23.48 24.70 12.74
C LEU A 274 -23.55 26.23 12.61
N THR A 275 -22.61 26.94 13.23
CA THR A 275 -22.53 28.41 13.17
C THR A 275 -21.62 28.92 12.07
N GLU A 276 -20.75 28.05 11.53
CA GLU A 276 -19.65 28.41 10.61
C GLU A 276 -18.69 29.46 11.20
N GLY A 277 -18.74 29.65 12.52
CA GLY A 277 -17.82 30.50 13.27
C GLY A 277 -16.45 29.85 13.38
N VAL A 278 -15.40 30.67 13.29
CA VAL A 278 -14.01 30.28 13.51
C VAL A 278 -13.44 31.07 14.69
N ARG A 279 -12.68 30.39 15.55
CA ARG A 279 -11.92 31.01 16.63
C ARG A 279 -10.51 30.47 16.62
N CYS A 280 -9.53 31.36 16.45
CA CYS A 280 -8.12 31.06 16.66
C CYS A 280 -7.73 31.46 18.09
N ILE A 281 -7.13 30.53 18.81
CA ILE A 281 -6.63 30.74 20.17
C ILE A 281 -5.10 30.71 20.05
N VAL A 282 -4.43 31.71 20.64
CA VAL A 282 -2.96 31.82 20.64
C VAL A 282 -2.51 32.02 22.08
N ASN A 283 -1.69 31.12 22.60
CA ASN A 283 -1.25 31.12 24.00
C ASN A 283 0.18 30.55 24.10
N ASP A 284 0.98 31.10 25.02
CA ASP A 284 2.37 30.68 25.24
C ASP A 284 2.49 29.47 26.18
N ASP A 285 1.45 29.19 26.98
CA ASP A 285 1.32 27.99 27.78
C ASP A 285 0.48 26.93 27.04
N PRO A 286 1.08 25.80 26.60
CA PRO A 286 0.37 24.68 25.97
C PRO A 286 -0.84 24.17 26.75
N LYS A 287 -0.78 24.14 28.08
CA LYS A 287 -1.88 23.62 28.91
C LYS A 287 -3.06 24.59 28.90
N MET A 288 -2.80 25.90 28.98
CA MET A 288 -3.83 26.92 28.88
C MET A 288 -4.41 26.99 27.46
N LEU A 289 -3.58 26.85 26.42
CA LEU A 289 -4.03 26.74 25.03
C LEU A 289 -5.08 25.63 24.86
N LEU A 290 -4.78 24.43 25.39
CA LEU A 290 -5.70 23.30 25.34
C LEU A 290 -6.95 23.53 26.20
N THR A 291 -6.80 24.14 27.38
CA THR A 291 -7.93 24.45 28.26
C THR A 291 -8.92 25.38 27.55
N ASP A 292 -8.42 26.45 26.92
CA ASP A 292 -9.24 27.38 26.15
C ASP A 292 -9.89 26.72 24.92
N MET A 293 -9.16 25.84 24.23
CA MET A 293 -9.68 25.06 23.11
C MET A 293 -10.86 24.18 23.54
N PHE A 294 -10.70 23.38 24.60
CA PHE A 294 -11.74 22.45 25.04
C PHE A 294 -12.92 23.16 25.70
N ASN A 295 -12.71 24.32 26.35
CA ASN A 295 -13.80 25.18 26.80
C ASN A 295 -14.64 25.68 25.60
N TYR A 296 -14.00 26.17 24.55
CA TYR A 296 -14.70 26.60 23.34
C TYR A 296 -15.41 25.44 22.62
N ILE A 297 -14.75 24.28 22.51
CA ILE A 297 -15.38 23.06 21.97
C ILE A 297 -16.59 22.66 22.82
N GLY A 298 -16.53 22.75 24.14
CA GLY A 298 -17.65 22.46 25.04
C GLY A 298 -18.86 23.37 24.79
N ASP A 299 -18.63 24.67 24.63
CA ASP A 299 -19.68 25.65 24.33
C ASP A 299 -20.37 25.38 22.98
N VAL A 300 -19.57 25.15 21.95
CA VAL A 300 -20.06 24.81 20.60
C VAL A 300 -20.78 23.46 20.62
N SER A 301 -20.21 22.48 21.31
CA SER A 301 -20.79 21.14 21.44
C SER A 301 -22.15 21.17 22.13
N GLY A 302 -22.36 22.07 23.09
CA GLY A 302 -23.67 22.30 23.71
C GLY A 302 -24.73 22.83 22.72
N LYS A 303 -24.33 23.68 21.75
CA LYS A 303 -25.23 24.19 20.70
C LYS A 303 -25.62 23.09 19.71
N ILE A 304 -24.64 22.29 19.26
CA ILE A 304 -24.88 21.11 18.40
C ILE A 304 -25.68 20.04 19.17
N GLN A 305 -25.38 19.91 20.46
CA GLN A 305 -26.16 19.34 21.57
C GLN A 305 -27.66 19.45 21.32
N ARG A 306 -28.09 20.69 21.53
CA ARG A 306 -29.46 21.16 21.49
C ARG A 306 -30.10 20.98 20.12
N TYR A 307 -29.37 21.23 19.04
CA TYR A 307 -29.87 21.03 17.67
C TYR A 307 -30.30 19.57 17.44
N ASN A 308 -29.42 18.61 17.76
CA ASN A 308 -29.69 17.20 17.53
C ASN A 308 -30.76 16.63 18.48
N VAL A 309 -30.80 17.06 19.74
CA VAL A 309 -31.89 16.69 20.66
C VAL A 309 -33.24 17.18 20.12
N LYS A 310 -33.30 18.40 19.59
CA LYS A 310 -34.51 18.93 18.93
C LYS A 310 -34.89 18.10 17.70
N LYS A 311 -33.93 17.74 16.84
CA LYS A 311 -34.15 16.90 15.65
C LYS A 311 -34.77 15.55 16.00
N TYR A 312 -34.31 14.91 17.08
CA TYR A 312 -34.76 13.57 17.50
C TYR A 312 -35.79 13.57 18.62
N MET A 313 -36.46 14.71 18.89
CA MET A 313 -37.40 14.86 19.99
C MET A 313 -38.56 13.86 19.91
N SER A 314 -39.15 13.66 18.73
CA SER A 314 -40.27 12.72 18.52
C SER A 314 -39.87 11.28 18.83
N LEU A 315 -38.65 10.87 18.45
CA LEU A 315 -38.09 9.56 18.78
C LEU A 315 -37.81 9.41 20.28
N LEU A 316 -37.20 10.42 20.92
CA LEU A 316 -36.92 10.43 22.36
C LEU A 316 -38.21 10.27 23.19
N GLN A 317 -39.26 11.03 22.85
CA GLN A 317 -40.57 10.93 23.49
C GLN A 317 -41.19 9.54 23.33
N LYS A 318 -41.17 8.95 22.12
CA LYS A 318 -41.68 7.59 21.90
C LYS A 318 -40.93 6.54 22.71
N ILE A 319 -39.61 6.65 22.82
CA ILE A 319 -38.79 5.74 23.63
C ILE A 319 -39.21 5.84 25.11
N ILE A 320 -39.31 7.06 25.65
CA ILE A 320 -39.74 7.30 27.03
C ILE A 320 -41.16 6.77 27.26
N ASN A 321 -42.11 7.00 26.35
CA ASN A 321 -43.47 6.52 26.51
C ASN A 321 -43.55 4.99 26.53
N ALA A 322 -42.83 4.33 25.62
CA ALA A 322 -42.83 2.87 25.50
C ALA A 322 -42.18 2.18 26.71
N TYR A 323 -40.98 2.61 27.12
CA TYR A 323 -40.17 1.86 28.10
C TYR A 323 -39.83 2.65 29.35
N GLY A 324 -40.26 3.92 29.44
CA GLY A 324 -39.75 4.87 30.43
C GLY A 324 -38.26 5.14 30.29
N LEU A 325 -37.70 5.84 31.26
CA LEU A 325 -36.26 6.08 31.38
C LEU A 325 -35.50 4.88 32.00
N THR A 326 -35.94 3.66 31.69
CA THR A 326 -35.37 2.44 32.22
C THR A 326 -33.89 2.33 31.85
N GLY A 327 -33.02 2.09 32.83
CA GLY A 327 -31.57 1.99 32.63
C GLY A 327 -30.84 3.34 32.51
N MET A 328 -31.53 4.47 32.70
CA MET A 328 -30.91 5.80 32.82
C MET A 328 -30.70 6.17 34.30
N GLU A 329 -29.64 6.92 34.58
CA GLU A 329 -29.43 7.54 35.90
C GLU A 329 -29.99 8.96 35.88
N ILE A 330 -30.98 9.22 36.73
CA ILE A 330 -31.63 10.53 36.83
C ILE A 330 -31.22 11.15 38.17
N PRO A 331 -30.58 12.32 38.19
CA PRO A 331 -30.20 12.99 39.43
C PRO A 331 -31.41 13.30 40.32
N GLY A 332 -31.30 13.02 41.63
CA GLY A 332 -32.27 13.49 42.62
C GLY A 332 -33.61 12.73 42.67
N VAL A 333 -33.73 11.55 42.05
CA VAL A 333 -34.96 10.74 42.08
C VAL A 333 -34.71 9.31 42.57
N ASN A 334 -35.78 8.61 42.98
CA ASN A 334 -35.69 7.29 43.60
C ASN A 334 -35.18 6.21 42.62
N LEU A 335 -34.12 5.52 43.03
CA LEU A 335 -33.57 4.36 42.32
C LEU A 335 -34.61 3.22 42.26
N GLY A 336 -34.85 2.68 41.06
CA GLY A 336 -35.74 1.51 40.84
C GLY A 336 -37.16 1.82 40.38
N LYS A 337 -37.56 3.10 40.27
CA LYS A 337 -38.83 3.51 39.64
C LYS A 337 -38.62 3.83 38.16
N THR A 338 -39.52 3.36 37.30
CA THR A 338 -39.54 3.73 35.87
C THR A 338 -40.32 5.03 35.68
N TYR A 339 -39.66 6.07 35.17
CA TYR A 339 -40.25 7.38 34.92
C TYR A 339 -40.73 7.51 33.46
N LYS A 340 -41.89 8.15 33.26
CA LYS A 340 -42.56 8.38 31.97
C LYS A 340 -42.42 9.84 31.55
N MET A 341 -42.90 10.17 30.34
CA MET A 341 -42.79 11.53 29.80
C MET A 341 -43.57 12.55 30.63
N SER A 342 -44.72 12.15 31.19
CA SER A 342 -45.51 13.00 32.10
C SER A 342 -44.75 13.40 33.36
N ASP A 343 -43.88 12.53 33.89
CA ASP A 343 -43.02 12.88 35.03
C ASP A 343 -42.00 13.95 34.62
N VAL A 344 -41.44 13.84 33.41
CA VAL A 344 -40.48 14.82 32.86
C VAL A 344 -41.14 16.18 32.63
N GLU A 345 -42.35 16.19 32.07
CA GLU A 345 -43.16 17.40 31.86
C GLU A 345 -43.47 18.08 33.21
N SER A 346 -43.92 17.30 34.20
CA SER A 346 -44.15 17.79 35.57
C SER A 346 -42.88 18.37 36.20
N TRP A 347 -41.70 17.76 36.02
CA TRP A 347 -40.45 18.34 36.54
C TRP A 347 -40.05 19.65 35.86
N ILE A 348 -40.41 19.83 34.58
CA ILE A 348 -40.17 21.09 33.87
C ILE A 348 -41.15 22.16 34.36
N GLU A 349 -42.42 21.82 34.54
CA GLU A 349 -43.45 22.73 35.10
C GLU A 349 -43.15 23.14 36.54
N GLU A 350 -42.65 22.21 37.36
CA GLU A 350 -42.18 22.46 38.73
C GLU A 350 -40.88 23.27 38.79
N GLY A 351 -40.25 23.57 37.64
CA GLY A 351 -39.00 24.34 37.56
C GLY A 351 -37.75 23.56 37.97
N LYS A 352 -37.80 22.24 38.13
CA LYS A 352 -36.60 21.41 38.41
C LYS A 352 -35.63 21.39 37.23
N TYR A 353 -36.14 21.49 36.01
CA TYR A 353 -35.34 21.62 34.79
C TYR A 353 -35.93 22.74 33.93
N ALA A 354 -35.08 23.62 33.38
CA ALA A 354 -35.55 24.76 32.58
C ALA A 354 -36.12 24.35 31.21
N SER A 355 -35.68 23.22 30.66
CA SER A 355 -36.18 22.67 29.40
C SER A 355 -35.95 21.16 29.33
N PHE A 356 -36.58 20.50 28.35
CA PHE A 356 -36.28 19.08 28.07
C PHE A 356 -34.81 18.85 27.70
N PHE A 357 -34.16 19.83 27.07
CA PHE A 357 -32.73 19.73 26.76
C PHE A 357 -31.88 19.71 28.03
N ASP A 358 -32.19 20.57 29.01
CA ASP A 358 -31.47 20.62 30.29
C ASP A 358 -31.70 19.33 31.09
N PHE A 359 -32.92 18.80 31.05
CA PHE A 359 -33.22 17.46 31.55
C PHE A 359 -32.37 16.39 30.86
N HIS A 360 -32.38 16.32 29.53
CA HIS A 360 -31.62 15.33 28.74
C HIS A 360 -30.12 15.39 29.05
N ARG A 361 -29.56 16.60 29.20
CA ARG A 361 -28.14 16.82 29.52
C ARG A 361 -27.78 16.31 30.92
N SER A 362 -28.70 16.40 31.89
CA SER A 362 -28.49 15.94 33.27
C SER A 362 -28.42 14.42 33.44
N LEU A 363 -28.91 13.65 32.45
CA LEU A 363 -29.01 12.20 32.55
C LEU A 363 -27.63 11.51 32.50
N GLY A 364 -27.41 10.58 33.42
CA GLY A 364 -26.28 9.64 33.40
C GLY A 364 -26.62 8.32 32.72
N PHE A 365 -25.60 7.52 32.42
CA PHE A 365 -25.77 6.18 31.83
C PHE A 365 -25.82 5.12 32.93
N GLY A 366 -26.90 4.36 33.04
CA GLY A 366 -26.97 3.23 33.99
C GLY A 366 -26.26 1.96 33.50
N LYS A 367 -26.20 0.94 34.36
CA LYS A 367 -25.54 -0.35 34.06
C LYS A 367 -26.19 -1.16 32.94
N GLN A 368 -27.48 -0.94 32.66
CA GLN A 368 -28.21 -1.64 31.59
C GLN A 368 -28.28 -0.78 30.32
N ARG A 369 -27.95 -1.37 29.16
CA ARG A 369 -28.07 -0.69 27.87
C ARG A 369 -29.54 -0.52 27.47
N SER A 370 -30.06 0.70 27.55
CA SER A 370 -31.40 1.07 27.07
C SER A 370 -31.39 1.69 25.67
N ASP A 371 -32.53 1.69 24.98
CA ASP A 371 -32.66 2.37 23.68
C ASP A 371 -32.42 3.88 23.81
N TYR A 372 -32.88 4.49 24.91
CA TYR A 372 -32.61 5.89 25.22
C TYR A 372 -31.11 6.13 25.40
N GLY A 373 -30.43 5.27 26.17
CA GLY A 373 -28.98 5.35 26.37
C GLY A 373 -28.19 5.22 25.07
N LYS A 374 -28.60 4.31 24.17
CA LYS A 374 -27.99 4.18 22.84
C LYS A 374 -28.15 5.45 22.00
N LEU A 375 -29.35 6.04 21.98
CA LEU A 375 -29.59 7.28 21.25
C LEU A 375 -28.83 8.44 21.88
N LYS A 376 -28.94 8.63 23.20
CA LYS A 376 -28.22 9.66 23.96
C LYS A 376 -26.72 9.60 23.71
N GLN A 377 -26.10 8.42 23.66
CA GLN A 377 -24.68 8.30 23.35
C GLN A 377 -24.33 8.86 21.96
N GLN A 378 -25.15 8.61 20.95
CA GLN A 378 -24.92 9.12 19.58
C GLN A 378 -25.21 10.61 19.48
N LEU A 379 -26.19 11.11 20.24
CA LEU A 379 -26.41 12.54 20.36
C LEU A 379 -25.23 13.14 21.12
N ASP A 380 -24.94 12.80 22.35
CA ASP A 380 -23.91 13.50 23.13
C ASP A 380 -22.51 13.51 22.50
N GLN A 381 -22.06 12.43 21.86
CA GLN A 381 -20.70 12.34 21.31
C GLN A 381 -20.53 13.07 19.97
N ARG A 382 -19.92 14.26 19.99
CA ARG A 382 -19.70 15.11 18.82
C ARG A 382 -18.44 14.78 18.03
N PRO A 383 -18.50 14.62 16.69
CA PRO A 383 -17.29 14.47 15.88
C PRO A 383 -16.45 15.75 15.86
N VAL A 384 -15.17 15.63 16.20
CA VAL A 384 -14.18 16.70 16.16
C VAL A 384 -13.02 16.23 15.28
N PHE A 385 -12.81 16.87 14.13
CA PHE A 385 -11.84 16.45 13.13
C PHE A 385 -10.63 17.36 13.08
N GLY A 386 -9.46 16.77 12.87
CA GLY A 386 -8.33 17.50 12.30
C GLY A 386 -7.75 16.75 11.11
N PHE A 387 -6.83 17.40 10.40
CA PHE A 387 -6.19 16.82 9.22
C PHE A 387 -4.81 16.25 9.59
N ASN A 388 -4.62 14.94 9.49
CA ASN A 388 -3.38 14.25 9.87
C ASN A 388 -3.03 14.40 11.37
N SER A 389 -4.03 14.75 12.19
CA SER A 389 -3.89 14.99 13.62
C SER A 389 -3.50 13.75 14.40
N GLY A 390 -3.94 12.57 13.97
CA GLY A 390 -3.57 11.30 14.59
C GLY A 390 -2.06 11.02 14.55
N ARG A 391 -1.34 11.65 13.62
CA ARG A 391 0.12 11.56 13.47
C ARG A 391 0.85 12.78 14.01
N TYR A 392 0.36 14.00 13.80
CA TYR A 392 1.05 15.22 14.19
C TYR A 392 0.41 15.88 15.42
N ASP A 393 -0.77 16.52 15.28
CA ASP A 393 -1.36 17.36 16.33
C ASP A 393 -1.55 16.64 17.66
N ILE A 394 -2.08 15.42 17.65
CA ILE A 394 -2.25 14.63 18.88
C ILE A 394 -0.88 14.34 19.52
N ASN A 395 0.17 14.11 18.73
CA ASN A 395 1.52 13.92 19.27
C ASN A 395 2.15 15.22 19.79
N LEU A 396 1.78 16.37 19.22
CA LEU A 396 2.19 17.69 19.68
C LEU A 396 1.57 18.00 21.05
N ILE A 397 0.30 17.64 21.27
CA ILE A 397 -0.45 18.02 22.48
C ILE A 397 -0.58 16.92 23.53
N LYS A 398 -0.22 15.67 23.23
CA LYS A 398 -0.46 14.50 24.12
C LYS A 398 0.06 14.65 25.55
N LYS A 399 1.08 15.48 25.77
CA LYS A 399 1.69 15.69 27.09
C LYS A 399 0.66 16.25 28.08
N ASP A 400 -0.15 17.21 27.62
CA ASP A 400 -1.12 17.94 28.43
C ASP A 400 -2.57 17.53 28.10
N LEU A 401 -2.82 16.93 26.94
CA LEU A 401 -4.15 16.52 26.45
C LEU A 401 -4.98 15.75 27.49
N PHE A 402 -4.43 14.67 28.05
CA PHE A 402 -5.16 13.82 28.99
C PHE A 402 -5.33 14.48 30.37
N ALA A 403 -4.44 15.41 30.72
CA ALA A 403 -4.58 16.21 31.93
C ALA A 403 -5.70 17.25 31.80
N VAL A 404 -5.92 17.81 30.61
CA VAL A 404 -6.98 18.79 30.34
C VAL A 404 -8.34 18.12 30.13
N ILE A 405 -8.42 17.03 29.36
CA ILE A 405 -9.69 16.32 29.10
C ILE A 405 -10.15 15.50 30.32
N GLY A 406 -9.21 15.06 31.16
CA GLY A 406 -9.47 14.16 32.29
C GLY A 406 -9.57 12.70 31.86
N THR A 407 -8.79 11.82 32.49
CA THR A 407 -8.74 10.39 32.15
C THR A 407 -10.07 9.67 32.39
N ASP A 408 -10.86 10.12 33.36
CA ASP A 408 -12.16 9.53 33.69
C ASP A 408 -13.24 9.82 32.63
N ASN A 409 -13.04 10.86 31.81
CA ASN A 409 -13.94 11.18 30.70
C ASN A 409 -13.66 10.32 29.45
N ILE A 410 -12.49 9.67 29.36
CA ILE A 410 -12.14 8.81 28.22
C ILE A 410 -12.99 7.53 28.22
N LYS A 411 -13.75 7.31 27.15
CA LYS A 411 -14.55 6.10 26.94
C LYS A 411 -13.80 5.05 26.13
N SER A 412 -13.08 5.46 25.10
CA SER A 412 -12.24 4.56 24.31
C SER A 412 -11.16 5.31 23.52
N VAL A 413 -10.07 4.61 23.25
CA VAL A 413 -8.97 5.11 22.41
C VAL A 413 -8.63 4.01 21.40
N ILE A 414 -8.70 4.34 20.11
CA ILE A 414 -8.34 3.43 19.02
C ILE A 414 -7.05 3.96 18.38
N LYS A 415 -6.01 3.12 18.36
CA LYS A 415 -4.69 3.47 17.82
C LYS A 415 -4.16 2.35 16.93
N ASN A 416 -3.71 2.71 15.72
CA ASN A 416 -3.06 1.80 14.78
C ASN A 416 -2.25 2.57 13.72
N PRO A 417 -0.90 2.48 13.67
CA PRO A 417 0.05 3.03 14.65
C PRO A 417 -0.19 4.50 15.07
N SER A 418 -1.04 5.25 14.37
CA SER A 418 -1.52 6.60 14.71
C SER A 418 -2.84 6.56 15.49
N TYR A 419 -3.20 7.65 16.19
CA TYR A 419 -4.50 7.75 16.85
C TYR A 419 -5.60 7.86 15.78
N MET A 420 -6.53 6.91 15.75
CA MET A 420 -7.67 6.92 14.84
C MET A 420 -8.90 7.58 15.47
N CYS A 421 -9.11 7.32 16.76
CA CYS A 421 -10.24 7.85 17.51
C CYS A 421 -9.88 7.99 18.99
N ILE A 422 -10.17 9.14 19.60
CA ILE A 422 -10.22 9.32 21.05
C ILE A 422 -11.67 9.72 21.39
N ALA A 423 -12.42 8.80 21.97
CA ALA A 423 -13.81 9.01 22.35
C ALA A 423 -13.91 9.32 23.84
N THR A 424 -14.62 10.40 24.16
CA THR A 424 -15.00 10.83 25.50
C THR A 424 -16.52 10.65 25.70
N SER A 425 -17.09 11.14 26.79
CA SER A 425 -18.55 11.12 26.96
C SER A 425 -19.30 12.04 25.99
N ASP A 426 -18.64 13.12 25.53
CA ASP A 426 -19.25 14.26 24.83
C ASP A 426 -18.59 14.61 23.48
N MET A 427 -17.44 14.02 23.15
CA MET A 427 -16.78 14.21 21.85
C MET A 427 -16.03 12.96 21.36
N LYS A 428 -15.83 12.88 20.05
CA LYS A 428 -14.94 11.94 19.36
C LYS A 428 -13.93 12.72 18.55
N LEU A 429 -12.68 12.75 19.00
CA LEU A 429 -11.57 13.26 18.22
C LEU A 429 -11.22 12.23 17.15
N LEU A 430 -11.38 12.62 15.89
CA LEU A 430 -11.19 11.80 14.70
C LEU A 430 -10.18 12.47 13.76
N ASP A 431 -9.55 11.65 12.92
CA ASP A 431 -8.63 12.14 11.88
C ASP A 431 -9.25 11.88 10.50
N ILE A 432 -9.45 12.95 9.73
CA ILE A 432 -10.08 12.84 8.40
C ILE A 432 -9.22 12.03 7.42
N THR A 433 -7.91 11.89 7.67
CA THR A 433 -7.02 11.10 6.82
C THR A 433 -7.38 9.62 6.80
N ASN A 434 -8.14 9.14 7.79
CA ASN A 434 -8.70 7.78 7.77
C ASN A 434 -9.85 7.63 6.75
N TYR A 435 -10.43 8.75 6.29
CA TYR A 435 -11.57 8.80 5.37
C TYR A 435 -11.18 9.19 3.94
N VAL A 436 -9.89 9.44 3.68
CA VAL A 436 -9.35 9.73 2.35
C VAL A 436 -8.22 8.75 2.01
N PRO A 437 -7.82 8.62 0.73
CA PRO A 437 -6.70 7.77 0.36
C PRO A 437 -5.42 8.14 1.12
N ALA A 438 -4.63 7.12 1.49
CA ALA A 438 -3.39 7.32 2.22
C ALA A 438 -2.42 8.26 1.46
N GLY A 439 -1.79 9.19 2.19
CA GLY A 439 -0.87 10.18 1.59
C GLY A 439 -1.54 11.35 0.88
N THR A 440 -2.86 11.50 0.98
CA THR A 440 -3.57 12.71 0.52
C THR A 440 -3.15 13.90 1.39
N SER A 441 -2.65 14.98 0.77
CA SER A 441 -2.37 16.25 1.45
C SER A 441 -3.66 17.04 1.69
N TYR A 442 -3.61 18.01 2.61
CA TYR A 442 -4.75 18.89 2.90
C TYR A 442 -5.22 19.62 1.63
N ASP A 443 -4.30 20.24 0.89
CA ASP A 443 -4.58 20.90 -0.40
C ASP A 443 -5.26 19.98 -1.42
N LYS A 444 -4.80 18.72 -1.52
CA LYS A 444 -5.42 17.73 -2.41
C LYS A 444 -6.82 17.33 -1.94
N CYS A 445 -7.03 17.22 -0.62
CA CYS A 445 -8.35 16.97 -0.05
C CYS A 445 -9.31 18.12 -0.40
N LEU A 446 -8.90 19.37 -0.19
CA LEU A 446 -9.71 20.54 -0.55
C LEU A 446 -10.01 20.58 -2.05
N THR A 447 -8.99 20.46 -2.89
CA THR A 447 -9.14 20.51 -4.36
C THR A 447 -10.07 19.42 -4.88
N THR A 448 -10.06 18.23 -4.27
CA THR A 448 -10.93 17.11 -4.64
C THR A 448 -12.41 17.41 -4.40
N TYR A 449 -12.74 18.03 -3.25
CA TYR A 449 -14.14 18.23 -2.85
C TYR A 449 -14.70 19.61 -3.18
N LEU A 450 -13.86 20.64 -3.27
CA LEU A 450 -14.27 22.03 -3.51
C LEU A 450 -13.86 22.56 -4.89
N GLY A 451 -12.98 21.85 -5.58
CA GLY A 451 -12.22 22.40 -6.70
C GLY A 451 -11.10 23.31 -6.22
N GLY A 452 -10.05 23.45 -7.02
CA GLY A 452 -8.96 24.37 -6.72
C GLY A 452 -9.41 25.83 -6.77
N CYS A 453 -8.57 26.75 -6.27
CA CYS A 453 -8.83 28.18 -6.39
C CYS A 453 -9.10 28.58 -7.85
N LYS A 454 -10.22 29.26 -8.10
CA LYS A 454 -10.64 29.73 -9.44
C LYS A 454 -10.31 31.19 -9.74
N CYS A 455 -9.72 31.93 -8.80
CA CYS A 455 -9.32 33.32 -9.04
C CYS A 455 -8.21 33.38 -10.11
N ASP A 456 -8.35 34.27 -11.08
CA ASP A 456 -7.34 34.48 -12.13
C ASP A 456 -6.06 35.07 -11.54
N ASP A 457 -6.20 36.03 -10.62
CA ASP A 457 -5.09 36.57 -9.84
C ASP A 457 -4.90 35.77 -8.54
N LYS A 458 -3.85 34.96 -8.49
CA LYS A 458 -3.48 34.17 -7.30
C LYS A 458 -2.83 35.01 -6.20
N ILE A 459 -2.21 36.15 -6.54
CA ILE A 459 -1.54 37.02 -5.57
C ILE A 459 -2.61 37.70 -4.72
N ARG A 460 -3.61 38.31 -5.36
CA ARG A 460 -4.69 39.05 -4.70
C ARG A 460 -5.90 38.19 -4.29
N CYS A 461 -5.73 36.87 -4.27
CA CYS A 461 -6.80 35.93 -3.98
C CYS A 461 -7.15 35.90 -2.48
N VAL A 462 -8.42 36.18 -2.16
CA VAL A 462 -8.99 36.15 -0.80
C VAL A 462 -10.11 35.11 -0.62
N CYS A 463 -10.28 34.18 -1.58
CA CYS A 463 -11.38 33.22 -1.57
C CYS A 463 -11.24 32.08 -0.53
N GLY A 464 -10.13 32.05 0.23
CA GLY A 464 -9.83 31.02 1.23
C GLY A 464 -9.30 29.69 0.67
N LEU A 465 -9.30 29.49 -0.66
CA LEU A 465 -8.71 28.32 -1.34
C LEU A 465 -7.33 28.62 -1.95
N GLY A 466 -6.85 29.85 -1.82
CA GLY A 466 -5.50 30.23 -2.23
C GLY A 466 -4.46 29.83 -1.18
N LYS A 467 -3.23 29.55 -1.61
CA LYS A 467 -2.12 29.12 -0.74
C LYS A 467 -1.87 30.13 0.39
N GLY A 468 -1.89 29.70 1.65
CA GLY A 468 -1.36 30.45 2.79
C GLY A 468 0.17 30.30 2.86
N LEU A 469 0.86 31.32 3.36
CA LEU A 469 2.32 31.30 3.54
C LEU A 469 2.65 31.78 4.94
N PHE A 470 3.45 30.99 5.67
CA PHE A 470 3.83 31.25 7.05
C PHE A 470 5.32 30.97 7.29
N PRO A 471 6.06 31.82 8.03
CA PRO A 471 7.51 31.73 8.17
C PRO A 471 7.92 30.80 9.33
N TYR A 472 7.67 29.50 9.22
CA TYR A 472 7.84 28.51 10.29
C TYR A 472 9.21 28.56 11.00
N GLU A 473 10.31 28.57 10.24
CA GLU A 473 11.67 28.53 10.81
C GLU A 473 12.09 29.86 11.47
N TYR A 474 11.36 30.95 11.22
CA TYR A 474 11.56 32.24 11.86
C TYR A 474 10.88 32.31 13.24
N ILE A 475 9.77 31.57 13.43
CA ILE A 475 9.02 31.53 14.69
C ILE A 475 9.69 30.57 15.67
N THR A 476 10.75 31.04 16.33
CA THR A 476 11.56 30.27 17.28
C THR A 476 11.19 30.50 18.75
N ALA A 477 10.42 31.55 19.05
CA ALA A 477 9.94 31.90 20.38
C ALA A 477 8.62 32.69 20.31
N PHE A 478 7.83 32.68 21.39
CA PHE A 478 6.50 33.30 21.41
C PHE A 478 6.53 34.82 21.17
N ASN A 479 7.53 35.51 21.72
CA ASN A 479 7.70 36.96 21.56
C ASN A 479 7.92 37.41 20.11
N VAL A 480 8.35 36.53 19.21
CA VAL A 480 8.47 36.83 17.77
C VAL A 480 7.10 37.18 17.18
N LEU A 481 6.01 36.58 17.69
CA LEU A 481 4.66 36.87 17.21
C LEU A 481 4.22 38.32 17.47
N ASN A 482 4.86 39.02 18.42
CA ASN A 482 4.55 40.42 18.75
C ASN A 482 5.25 41.42 17.83
N GLN A 483 6.11 40.97 16.90
CA GLN A 483 6.75 41.87 15.94
C GLN A 483 5.70 42.50 15.02
N THR A 484 5.81 43.81 14.81
CA THR A 484 4.82 44.63 14.10
C THR A 484 5.14 44.88 12.63
N THR A 485 6.22 44.27 12.13
CA THR A 485 6.67 44.41 10.75
C THR A 485 6.52 43.09 10.01
N ILE A 486 6.21 43.16 8.72
CA ILE A 486 6.19 41.98 7.86
C ILE A 486 7.56 41.26 7.91
N PRO A 487 7.60 39.94 8.11
CA PRO A 487 8.86 39.19 8.12
C PRO A 487 9.62 39.36 6.80
N PRO A 488 10.96 39.46 6.83
CA PRO A 488 11.74 39.60 5.61
C PRO A 488 11.57 38.38 4.71
N LYS A 489 11.75 38.54 3.40
CA LYS A 489 11.56 37.45 2.41
C LYS A 489 12.30 36.15 2.79
N SER A 490 13.53 36.25 3.28
CA SER A 490 14.35 35.10 3.70
C SER A 490 13.79 34.35 4.91
N ALA A 491 12.89 34.94 5.71
CA ALA A 491 12.24 34.28 6.84
C ALA A 491 11.28 33.15 6.41
N PHE A 492 10.85 33.13 5.15
CA PHE A 492 9.97 32.12 4.58
C PHE A 492 10.72 30.98 3.88
N ASP A 493 12.05 31.02 3.88
CA ASP A 493 12.87 29.96 3.30
C ASP A 493 12.81 28.71 4.19
N SER A 494 12.76 27.52 3.58
CA SER A 494 12.76 26.24 4.29
C SER A 494 14.11 25.56 4.12
N LYS A 495 14.88 25.49 5.21
CA LYS A 495 16.11 24.68 5.27
C LYS A 495 15.80 23.21 5.16
N LEU A 496 14.69 22.76 5.76
CA LEU A 496 14.26 21.35 5.69
C LEU A 496 14.03 20.87 4.25
N ARG A 497 13.45 21.73 3.41
CA ARG A 497 13.18 21.41 1.98
C ARG A 497 14.27 21.91 1.04
N GLY A 498 15.19 22.76 1.50
CA GLY A 498 16.20 23.42 0.67
C GLY A 498 15.56 24.36 -0.36
N THR A 499 14.45 25.02 -0.02
CA THR A 499 13.67 25.87 -0.93
C THR A 499 13.53 27.28 -0.40
N SER A 500 13.66 28.28 -1.27
CA SER A 500 13.37 29.68 -0.95
C SER A 500 12.03 30.12 -1.51
N ILE A 501 11.39 31.12 -0.88
CA ILE A 501 10.12 31.68 -1.34
C ILE A 501 10.27 32.42 -2.68
N THR A 502 9.29 32.29 -3.57
CA THR A 502 9.28 33.04 -4.84
C THR A 502 8.94 34.51 -4.62
N SER A 503 9.22 35.37 -5.59
CA SER A 503 8.83 36.79 -5.49
C SER A 503 7.31 36.97 -5.47
N ASP A 504 6.58 36.22 -6.30
CA ASP A 504 5.11 36.28 -6.35
C ASP A 504 4.46 35.81 -5.04
N ASP A 505 5.00 34.75 -4.42
CA ASP A 505 4.54 34.27 -3.12
C ASP A 505 4.79 35.32 -2.03
N TYR A 506 5.92 36.04 -2.08
CA TYR A 506 6.18 37.13 -1.11
C TYR A 506 5.31 38.36 -1.35
N GLU A 507 5.02 38.72 -2.61
CA GLU A 507 4.04 39.77 -2.92
C GLU A 507 2.63 39.41 -2.43
N ARG A 508 2.28 38.12 -2.44
CA ARG A 508 1.03 37.64 -1.82
C ARG A 508 1.02 37.87 -0.30
N VAL A 509 2.13 37.62 0.39
CA VAL A 509 2.23 37.91 1.84
C VAL A 509 2.03 39.40 2.12
N LYS A 510 2.66 40.29 1.33
CA LYS A 510 2.47 41.74 1.45
C LYS A 510 1.03 42.14 1.23
N PHE A 511 0.42 41.66 0.15
CA PHE A 511 -0.98 41.93 -0.15
C PHE A 511 -1.90 41.49 0.99
N VAL A 512 -1.72 40.29 1.54
CA VAL A 512 -2.53 39.79 2.66
C VAL A 512 -2.30 40.62 3.92
N TRP A 513 -1.06 40.98 4.22
CA TRP A 513 -0.71 41.83 5.35
C TRP A 513 -1.45 43.17 5.29
N ASP A 514 -1.43 43.82 4.13
CA ASP A 514 -2.07 45.12 3.91
C ASP A 514 -3.60 44.99 3.83
N TYR A 515 -4.13 44.00 3.10
CA TYR A 515 -5.56 43.79 2.88
C TYR A 515 -6.33 43.48 4.17
N TYR A 516 -5.73 42.71 5.07
CA TYR A 516 -6.31 42.39 6.38
C TYR A 516 -5.85 43.35 7.50
N GLU A 517 -5.13 44.42 7.15
CA GLU A 517 -4.65 45.45 8.10
C GLU A 517 -3.90 44.85 9.31
N MET A 518 -3.02 43.88 9.04
CA MET A 518 -2.31 43.14 10.07
C MET A 518 -1.35 44.05 10.86
N LYS A 519 -1.40 43.98 12.20
CA LYS A 519 -0.59 44.81 13.09
C LYS A 519 0.64 44.06 13.60
N SER A 520 0.63 42.73 13.53
CA SER A 520 1.65 41.87 14.08
C SER A 520 1.75 40.53 13.36
N ILE A 521 2.87 39.82 13.53
CA ILE A 521 3.04 38.43 13.04
C ILE A 521 1.95 37.51 13.64
N LYS A 522 1.46 37.80 14.84
CA LYS A 522 0.32 37.10 15.45
C LYS A 522 -0.94 37.16 14.58
N ASP A 523 -1.22 38.31 13.95
CA ASP A 523 -2.38 38.46 13.07
C ASP A 523 -2.22 37.61 11.80
N LEU A 524 -0.99 37.53 11.27
CA LEU A 524 -0.64 36.64 10.16
C LEU A 524 -0.80 35.15 10.53
N LEU A 525 -0.39 34.75 11.74
CA LEU A 525 -0.61 33.40 12.27
C LEU A 525 -2.09 33.06 12.36
N ILE A 526 -2.90 33.96 12.94
CA ILE A 526 -4.35 33.78 13.08
C ILE A 526 -5.01 33.61 11.71
N TRP A 527 -4.66 34.46 10.75
CA TRP A 527 -5.17 34.35 9.39
C TRP A 527 -4.76 33.02 8.74
N TYR A 528 -3.48 32.64 8.86
CA TYR A 528 -2.95 31.42 8.28
C TYR A 528 -3.65 30.17 8.85
N ASN A 529 -3.71 30.03 10.18
CA ASN A 529 -4.30 28.87 10.84
C ASN A 529 -5.82 28.77 10.57
N ASN A 530 -6.51 29.90 10.38
CA ASN A 530 -7.93 29.91 9.97
C ASN A 530 -8.18 29.37 8.55
N LEU A 531 -7.21 29.47 7.63
CA LEU A 531 -7.32 28.89 6.28
C LEU A 531 -7.36 27.36 6.31
N ASP A 532 -6.86 26.73 7.37
CA ASP A 532 -6.81 25.27 7.49
C ASP A 532 -8.07 24.67 8.15
N VAL A 533 -9.02 25.52 8.60
CA VAL A 533 -10.30 25.06 9.19
C VAL A 533 -11.54 25.52 8.42
N VAL A 534 -11.55 26.73 7.84
CA VAL A 534 -12.77 27.27 7.20
C VAL A 534 -13.13 26.52 5.90
N PRO A 535 -12.22 26.33 4.93
CA PRO A 535 -12.49 25.50 3.76
C PRO A 535 -12.69 24.03 4.13
N PHE A 536 -12.05 23.58 5.21
CA PHE A 536 -12.12 22.19 5.65
C PHE A 536 -13.56 21.76 6.00
N ILE A 537 -14.35 22.63 6.64
CA ILE A 537 -15.78 22.39 6.89
C ILE A 537 -16.52 22.09 5.58
N LYS A 538 -16.29 22.92 4.55
CA LYS A 538 -16.95 22.76 3.26
C LYS A 538 -16.55 21.44 2.59
N ALA A 539 -15.27 21.08 2.66
CA ALA A 539 -14.77 19.83 2.09
C ALA A 539 -15.39 18.60 2.77
N ILE A 540 -15.47 18.59 4.11
CA ILE A 540 -16.13 17.51 4.85
C ILE A 540 -17.64 17.45 4.52
N LYS A 541 -18.34 18.59 4.42
CA LYS A 541 -19.76 18.61 4.00
C LYS A 541 -19.95 17.95 2.63
N ALA A 542 -19.15 18.32 1.62
CA ALA A 542 -19.18 17.70 0.29
C ALA A 542 -18.82 16.21 0.32
N GLN A 543 -17.84 15.81 1.15
CA GLN A 543 -17.49 14.40 1.33
C GLN A 543 -18.64 13.59 1.95
N ARG A 544 -19.38 14.15 2.92
CA ARG A 544 -20.56 13.50 3.52
C ARG A 544 -21.66 13.27 2.50
N GLU A 545 -21.95 14.26 1.64
CA GLU A 545 -22.97 14.15 0.59
C GLU A 545 -22.73 12.93 -0.32
N LEU A 546 -21.46 12.57 -0.56
CA LEU A 546 -21.12 11.37 -1.32
C LEU A 546 -21.61 10.09 -0.63
N PHE A 547 -21.38 9.94 0.67
CA PHE A 547 -21.79 8.74 1.43
C PHE A 547 -23.29 8.68 1.71
N MET A 548 -23.95 9.84 1.81
CA MET A 548 -25.40 9.92 1.94
C MET A 548 -26.13 9.30 0.73
N ARG A 549 -25.51 9.28 -0.46
CA ARG A 549 -26.06 8.58 -1.65
C ARG A 549 -26.16 7.06 -1.45
N PHE A 550 -25.38 6.50 -0.54
CA PHE A 550 -25.44 5.10 -0.12
C PHE A 550 -26.22 4.91 1.18
N GLU A 551 -26.94 5.94 1.65
CA GLU A 551 -27.67 5.96 2.92
C GLU A 551 -26.78 5.69 4.16
N LEU A 552 -25.50 6.07 4.09
CA LEU A 552 -24.52 5.91 5.17
C LEU A 552 -24.19 7.26 5.80
N ASP A 553 -24.18 7.32 7.13
CA ASP A 553 -23.62 8.45 7.85
C ASP A 553 -22.11 8.25 8.01
N MET A 554 -21.31 9.14 7.41
CA MET A 554 -19.85 9.02 7.41
C MET A 554 -19.24 8.90 8.83
N PHE A 555 -19.88 9.47 9.85
CA PHE A 555 -19.34 9.56 11.21
C PHE A 555 -19.88 8.47 12.14
N ALA A 556 -21.11 8.03 11.92
CA ALA A 556 -21.75 7.00 12.73
C ALA A 556 -21.56 5.59 12.14
N ASP A 557 -21.45 5.46 10.82
CA ASP A 557 -21.37 4.16 10.15
C ASP A 557 -19.95 3.62 9.99
N GLY A 558 -18.90 4.44 10.07
CA GLY A 558 -17.52 3.97 9.99
C GLY A 558 -16.51 4.96 10.57
N VAL A 559 -15.37 4.44 11.04
CA VAL A 559 -14.22 5.25 11.50
C VAL A 559 -13.13 5.42 10.44
N SER A 560 -13.38 4.89 9.23
CA SER A 560 -12.45 4.93 8.11
C SER A 560 -13.16 4.69 6.77
N LEU A 561 -12.52 5.09 5.68
CA LEU A 561 -12.98 4.87 4.32
C LEU A 561 -13.18 3.36 4.02
N PRO A 562 -12.24 2.44 4.34
CA PRO A 562 -12.46 1.01 4.15
C PRO A 562 -13.70 0.48 4.89
N GLY A 563 -13.96 0.94 6.12
CA GLY A 563 -15.15 0.52 6.88
C GLY A 563 -16.45 1.00 6.23
N LEU A 564 -16.46 2.20 5.66
CA LEU A 564 -17.61 2.70 4.90
C LEU A 564 -17.78 1.94 3.57
N SER A 565 -16.69 1.71 2.83
CA SER A 565 -16.70 0.95 1.57
C SER A 565 -17.18 -0.48 1.77
N GLU A 566 -16.76 -1.14 2.84
CA GLU A 566 -17.22 -2.47 3.22
C GLU A 566 -18.75 -2.48 3.40
N LYS A 567 -19.30 -1.50 4.13
CA LYS A 567 -20.75 -1.38 4.30
C LYS A 567 -21.50 -1.19 2.98
N VAL A 568 -20.99 -0.34 2.08
CA VAL A 568 -21.58 -0.15 0.74
C VAL A 568 -21.60 -1.47 -0.04
N MET A 569 -20.48 -2.20 -0.05
CA MET A 569 -20.37 -3.48 -0.75
C MET A 569 -21.45 -4.47 -0.28
N TYR A 570 -21.55 -4.69 1.03
CA TYR A 570 -22.54 -5.62 1.57
C TYR A 570 -23.99 -5.14 1.37
N GLN A 571 -24.27 -3.84 1.47
CA GLN A 571 -25.60 -3.29 1.18
C GLN A 571 -26.05 -3.62 -0.25
N THR A 572 -25.16 -3.43 -1.24
CA THR A 572 -25.44 -3.75 -2.64
C THR A 572 -25.75 -5.24 -2.84
N CYS A 573 -25.01 -6.13 -2.18
CA CYS A 573 -25.24 -7.58 -2.28
C CYS A 573 -26.56 -8.03 -1.66
N PHE A 574 -26.96 -7.50 -0.50
CA PHE A 574 -28.14 -7.99 0.24
C PHE A 574 -29.46 -7.30 -0.14
N ASN A 575 -29.43 -6.09 -0.70
CA ASN A 575 -30.66 -5.38 -1.07
C ASN A 575 -31.30 -5.93 -2.36
N ASN A 576 -30.56 -6.71 -3.16
CA ASN A 576 -30.99 -7.20 -4.48
C ASN A 576 -31.26 -8.73 -4.53
N LEU A 577 -31.53 -9.36 -3.39
CA LEU A 577 -31.83 -10.81 -3.34
C LEU A 577 -33.09 -11.16 -4.13
N GLN A 578 -32.98 -12.11 -5.05
CA GLN A 578 -34.10 -12.70 -5.78
C GLN A 578 -34.71 -13.87 -5.02
N TYR A 579 -36.02 -14.06 -5.14
CA TYR A 579 -36.70 -15.20 -4.53
C TYR A 579 -36.91 -16.33 -5.56
N PRO A 580 -36.80 -17.61 -5.16
CA PRO A 580 -37.08 -18.73 -6.04
C PRO A 580 -38.50 -18.68 -6.62
N ASP A 581 -38.64 -19.09 -7.87
CA ASP A 581 -39.95 -19.20 -8.54
C ASP A 581 -40.83 -20.25 -7.83
N LYS A 582 -42.14 -19.95 -7.71
CA LYS A 582 -43.12 -20.76 -6.98
C LYS A 582 -44.11 -21.47 -7.91
N LYS A 583 -43.61 -21.98 -9.04
CA LYS A 583 -44.40 -22.75 -10.00
C LYS A 583 -44.90 -24.06 -9.37
N PRO A 584 -46.22 -24.33 -9.36
CA PRO A 584 -46.78 -25.56 -8.81
C PRO A 584 -46.18 -26.82 -9.46
N ALA A 585 -46.06 -27.92 -8.71
CA ALA A 585 -45.71 -29.23 -9.25
C ALA A 585 -46.95 -30.10 -9.52
N ASN A 586 -46.76 -31.23 -10.21
CA ASN A 586 -47.82 -32.21 -10.45
C ASN A 586 -48.33 -32.80 -9.12
N ALA A 587 -49.64 -33.02 -9.03
CA ALA A 587 -50.26 -33.57 -7.83
C ALA A 587 -49.86 -35.03 -7.60
N PHE A 588 -49.57 -35.39 -6.35
CA PHE A 588 -49.29 -36.76 -5.93
C PHE A 588 -49.68 -36.97 -4.45
N GLN A 589 -49.76 -38.23 -4.02
CA GLN A 589 -50.03 -38.62 -2.64
C GLN A 589 -48.73 -39.01 -1.92
N PHE A 590 -48.59 -38.64 -0.66
CA PHE A 590 -47.40 -38.92 0.16
C PHE A 590 -47.24 -40.43 0.41
N SER A 591 -46.00 -40.92 0.33
CA SER A 591 -45.70 -42.34 0.47
C SER A 591 -45.92 -42.85 1.91
N ALA A 592 -46.84 -43.79 2.09
CA ALA A 592 -47.07 -44.48 3.36
C ALA A 592 -45.82 -45.22 3.88
N LYS A 593 -44.93 -45.67 2.98
CA LYS A 593 -43.70 -46.38 3.34
C LYS A 593 -42.73 -45.51 4.15
N ARG A 594 -42.65 -44.20 3.88
CA ARG A 594 -41.80 -43.26 4.64
C ARG A 594 -42.30 -43.01 6.06
N MET A 595 -43.62 -43.09 6.26
CA MET A 595 -44.25 -42.82 7.55
C MET A 595 -43.78 -43.79 8.65
N ALA A 596 -43.56 -45.07 8.30
CA ALA A 596 -43.03 -46.06 9.23
C ALA A 596 -41.65 -45.69 9.78
N GLY A 597 -40.79 -45.09 8.95
CA GLY A 597 -39.46 -44.63 9.35
C GLY A 597 -39.50 -43.51 10.40
N TYR A 598 -40.38 -42.53 10.23
CA TYR A 598 -40.52 -41.42 11.19
C TYR A 598 -41.06 -41.89 12.55
N LYS A 599 -42.00 -42.85 12.54
CA LYS A 599 -42.53 -43.46 13.77
C LYS A 599 -41.41 -44.13 14.59
N SER A 600 -40.52 -44.87 13.93
CA SER A 600 -39.36 -45.48 14.57
C SER A 600 -38.34 -44.45 15.09
N GLN A 601 -38.10 -43.36 14.35
CA GLN A 601 -37.20 -42.29 14.78
C GLN A 601 -37.69 -41.56 16.04
N ASP A 602 -38.97 -41.21 16.09
CA ASP A 602 -39.54 -40.51 17.24
C ASP A 602 -39.61 -41.42 18.47
N ALA A 603 -39.92 -42.71 18.29
CA ALA A 603 -39.86 -43.70 19.36
C ALA A 603 -38.44 -43.80 19.97
N LYS A 604 -37.39 -43.90 19.13
CA LYS A 604 -35.99 -43.96 19.58
C LYS A 604 -35.57 -42.70 20.34
N ALA A 605 -36.06 -41.54 19.92
CA ALA A 605 -35.77 -40.25 20.53
C ALA A 605 -36.74 -39.86 21.67
N LYS A 606 -37.64 -40.76 22.10
CA LYS A 606 -38.67 -40.51 23.13
C LYS A 606 -39.60 -39.31 22.83
N ARG A 607 -39.95 -39.11 21.56
CA ARG A 607 -40.88 -38.06 21.10
C ARG A 607 -42.24 -38.65 20.71
N LYS A 608 -43.32 -37.85 20.85
CA LYS A 608 -44.69 -38.24 20.47
C LYS A 608 -44.85 -38.27 18.95
N PHE A 609 -45.38 -39.36 18.41
CA PHE A 609 -45.76 -39.48 17.00
C PHE A 609 -47.28 -39.38 16.87
N GLY A 610 -47.77 -38.58 15.92
CA GLY A 610 -49.19 -38.33 15.68
C GLY A 610 -49.44 -37.70 14.32
N MET A 611 -48.62 -38.02 13.33
CA MET A 611 -48.75 -37.57 11.94
C MET A 611 -49.76 -38.43 11.19
N THR A 612 -50.70 -37.81 10.47
CA THR A 612 -51.65 -38.53 9.59
C THR A 612 -51.36 -38.31 8.11
N LEU A 613 -51.60 -39.33 7.27
CA LEU A 613 -51.42 -39.22 5.80
C LEU A 613 -52.33 -38.13 5.20
N GLU A 614 -53.57 -38.03 5.68
CA GLU A 614 -54.53 -37.02 5.25
C GLU A 614 -54.02 -35.59 5.51
N HIS A 615 -53.43 -35.35 6.70
CA HIS A 615 -52.86 -34.06 7.04
C HIS A 615 -51.64 -33.72 6.16
N VAL A 616 -50.74 -34.67 5.93
CA VAL A 616 -49.55 -34.46 5.08
C VAL A 616 -49.95 -34.18 3.62
N ASN A 617 -50.95 -34.90 3.10
CA ASN A 617 -51.49 -34.66 1.75
C ASN A 617 -52.19 -33.29 1.65
N THR A 618 -52.89 -32.87 2.70
CA THR A 618 -53.44 -31.50 2.80
C THR A 618 -52.33 -30.45 2.78
N LEU A 619 -51.22 -30.69 3.49
CA LEU A 619 -50.05 -29.80 3.46
C LEU A 619 -49.39 -29.75 2.08
N LEU A 620 -49.25 -30.88 1.39
CA LEU A 620 -48.76 -30.93 0.00
C LEU A 620 -49.60 -30.05 -0.93
N GLN A 621 -50.93 -30.14 -0.85
CA GLN A 621 -51.84 -29.33 -1.66
C GLN A 621 -51.73 -27.84 -1.31
N LYS A 622 -51.72 -27.49 0.00
CA LYS A 622 -51.53 -26.10 0.46
C LYS A 622 -50.19 -25.51 0.02
N GLN A 623 -49.13 -26.32 -0.02
CA GLN A 623 -47.80 -25.93 -0.47
C GLN A 623 -47.62 -25.99 -2.00
N LYS A 624 -48.69 -26.27 -2.76
CA LYS A 624 -48.64 -26.41 -4.23
C LYS A 624 -47.62 -27.45 -4.70
N TYR A 625 -47.43 -28.50 -3.89
CA TYR A 625 -46.45 -29.57 -4.11
C TYR A 625 -45.00 -29.06 -4.22
N LEU A 626 -44.68 -27.96 -3.53
CA LEU A 626 -43.34 -27.40 -3.43
C LEU A 626 -42.71 -27.64 -2.06
N CYS A 627 -41.40 -27.76 -2.04
CA CYS A 627 -40.62 -27.80 -0.80
C CYS A 627 -40.85 -26.52 0.01
N GLY A 628 -41.26 -26.63 1.27
CA GLY A 628 -41.49 -25.49 2.15
C GLY A 628 -40.23 -24.74 2.61
N LEU A 629 -39.05 -25.19 2.18
CA LEU A 629 -37.74 -24.62 2.52
C LEU A 629 -37.01 -24.02 1.31
N CYS A 630 -36.90 -24.75 0.19
CA CYS A 630 -36.19 -24.29 -1.02
C CYS A 630 -37.11 -24.03 -2.24
N TYR A 631 -38.41 -24.28 -2.12
CA TYR A 631 -39.39 -24.15 -3.21
C TYR A 631 -39.17 -25.03 -4.45
N CYS A 632 -38.30 -26.04 -4.41
CA CYS A 632 -38.21 -27.01 -5.50
C CYS A 632 -39.49 -27.85 -5.63
N GLN A 633 -39.79 -28.29 -6.85
CA GLN A 633 -40.92 -29.18 -7.14
C GLN A 633 -40.71 -30.54 -6.44
N LEU A 634 -41.76 -31.03 -5.79
CA LEU A 634 -41.74 -32.31 -5.10
C LEU A 634 -42.40 -33.40 -5.95
N THR A 635 -41.98 -34.63 -5.71
CA THR A 635 -42.54 -35.88 -6.22
C THR A 635 -42.76 -36.83 -5.05
N ALA A 636 -43.48 -37.93 -5.27
CA ALA A 636 -43.70 -38.96 -4.25
C ALA A 636 -42.39 -39.47 -3.62
N ASP A 637 -41.32 -39.55 -4.42
CA ASP A 637 -40.01 -40.04 -3.97
C ASP A 637 -39.13 -38.95 -3.34
N THR A 638 -39.40 -37.67 -3.58
CA THR A 638 -38.55 -36.57 -3.08
C THR A 638 -39.15 -35.84 -1.89
N ALA A 639 -40.45 -36.02 -1.61
CA ALA A 639 -41.15 -35.37 -0.51
C ALA A 639 -40.86 -36.00 0.87
N SER A 640 -40.61 -35.14 1.86
CA SER A 640 -40.28 -35.49 3.23
C SER A 640 -41.15 -34.70 4.21
N ALA A 641 -41.42 -35.27 5.38
CA ALA A 641 -42.06 -34.57 6.48
C ALA A 641 -40.96 -34.05 7.41
N ASP A 642 -40.83 -32.74 7.56
CA ASP A 642 -39.82 -32.07 8.38
C ASP A 642 -40.48 -31.40 9.60
N ARG A 643 -39.84 -31.49 10.77
CA ARG A 643 -40.39 -30.99 12.03
C ARG A 643 -40.18 -29.48 12.14
N ILE A 644 -41.23 -28.71 12.41
CA ILE A 644 -41.10 -27.25 12.62
C ILE A 644 -40.25 -26.97 13.87
N ASN A 645 -40.54 -27.68 14.97
CA ASN A 645 -39.74 -27.69 16.18
C ASN A 645 -39.13 -29.09 16.39
N ASN A 646 -37.79 -29.16 16.40
CA ASN A 646 -37.05 -30.42 16.54
C ASN A 646 -37.19 -31.08 17.92
N ASN A 647 -37.59 -30.32 18.95
CA ASN A 647 -37.84 -30.83 20.30
C ASN A 647 -39.17 -31.57 20.41
N LEU A 648 -40.08 -31.36 19.46
CA LEU A 648 -41.36 -32.07 19.35
C LEU A 648 -41.25 -33.19 18.29
N GLY A 649 -42.08 -34.22 18.39
CA GLY A 649 -42.12 -35.30 17.39
C GLY A 649 -42.94 -34.92 16.15
N HIS A 650 -43.10 -35.85 15.22
CA HIS A 650 -43.96 -35.68 14.04
C HIS A 650 -45.43 -35.80 14.47
N ILE A 651 -46.04 -34.66 14.78
CA ILE A 651 -47.46 -34.50 15.11
C ILE A 651 -48.10 -33.52 14.14
N ASP A 652 -49.37 -33.72 13.82
CA ASP A 652 -50.14 -32.78 13.00
C ASP A 652 -50.07 -31.37 13.63
N GLY A 653 -49.66 -30.37 12.84
CA GLY A 653 -49.36 -29.01 13.31
C GLY A 653 -47.88 -28.69 13.62
N ASN A 654 -47.01 -29.70 13.77
CA ASN A 654 -45.55 -29.51 13.90
C ASN A 654 -44.76 -29.95 12.65
N ILE A 655 -45.42 -30.05 11.50
CA ILE A 655 -44.83 -30.63 10.28
C ILE A 655 -44.89 -29.62 9.13
N LEU A 656 -43.79 -29.54 8.38
CA LEU A 656 -43.65 -28.86 7.10
C LEU A 656 -43.25 -29.89 6.05
N VAL A 657 -43.86 -29.87 4.86
CA VAL A 657 -43.40 -30.75 3.78
C VAL A 657 -42.17 -30.13 3.11
N SER A 658 -41.05 -30.84 3.08
CA SER A 658 -39.79 -30.41 2.47
C SER A 658 -39.26 -31.47 1.51
N CYS A 659 -38.24 -31.15 0.71
CA CYS A 659 -37.52 -32.20 -0.01
C CYS A 659 -36.57 -32.94 0.94
N VAL A 660 -36.29 -34.21 0.67
CA VAL A 660 -35.39 -35.03 1.50
C VAL A 660 -34.04 -34.34 1.73
N LYS A 661 -33.45 -33.74 0.68
CA LYS A 661 -32.19 -33.00 0.79
C LYS A 661 -32.26 -31.89 1.83
N CYS A 662 -33.33 -31.07 1.83
CA CYS A 662 -33.48 -29.99 2.80
C CYS A 662 -33.70 -30.50 4.22
N ASN A 663 -34.52 -31.55 4.40
CA ASN A 663 -34.74 -32.15 5.72
C ASN A 663 -33.43 -32.64 6.35
N THR A 664 -32.62 -33.37 5.57
CA THR A 664 -31.32 -33.88 6.03
C THR A 664 -30.32 -32.75 6.29
N SER A 665 -30.28 -31.72 5.45
CA SER A 665 -29.33 -30.61 5.60
C SER A 665 -29.67 -29.63 6.73
N ARG A 666 -30.95 -29.53 7.15
CA ARG A 666 -31.37 -28.56 8.18
C ARG A 666 -30.87 -28.91 9.58
N LYS A 667 -30.76 -30.21 9.89
CA LYS A 667 -30.35 -30.70 11.22
C LYS A 667 -31.12 -29.98 12.34
N ASP A 668 -30.42 -29.24 13.19
CA ASP A 668 -30.90 -28.50 14.34
C ASP A 668 -31.19 -27.01 14.07
N MET A 669 -30.90 -26.49 12.86
CA MET A 669 -31.14 -25.07 12.54
C MET A 669 -32.62 -24.69 12.56
N SER A 670 -32.86 -23.43 12.95
CA SER A 670 -34.18 -22.84 12.94
C SER A 670 -34.77 -22.80 11.53
N LEU A 671 -36.08 -22.93 11.41
CA LEU A 671 -36.76 -22.91 10.11
C LEU A 671 -36.57 -21.56 9.39
N LYS A 672 -36.51 -20.46 10.15
CA LYS A 672 -36.24 -19.11 9.65
C LYS A 672 -34.79 -18.98 9.15
N GLY A 673 -33.82 -19.42 9.94
CA GLY A 673 -32.40 -19.41 9.58
C GLY A 673 -32.12 -20.27 8.34
N PHE A 674 -32.70 -21.47 8.28
CA PHE A 674 -32.52 -22.37 7.13
C PHE A 674 -33.15 -21.82 5.84
N ARG A 675 -34.34 -21.22 5.91
CA ARG A 675 -34.95 -20.56 4.75
C ARG A 675 -34.10 -19.40 4.23
N TYR A 676 -33.54 -18.61 5.14
CA TYR A 676 -32.64 -17.53 4.77
C TYR A 676 -31.35 -18.08 4.15
N LYS A 677 -30.76 -19.15 4.71
CA LYS A 677 -29.64 -19.87 4.10
C LYS A 677 -29.97 -20.35 2.68
N LYS A 678 -31.16 -20.93 2.46
CA LYS A 678 -31.61 -21.36 1.12
C LYS A 678 -31.84 -20.21 0.15
N LEU A 679 -32.32 -19.06 0.63
CA LEU A 679 -32.40 -17.84 -0.17
C LEU A 679 -31.01 -17.36 -0.59
N LEU A 680 -30.03 -17.45 0.30
CA LEU A 680 -28.64 -17.09 0.01
C LEU A 680 -27.97 -18.10 -0.91
N GLU A 681 -28.20 -19.40 -0.74
CA GLU A 681 -27.75 -20.43 -1.70
C GLU A 681 -28.40 -20.22 -3.08
N PHE A 682 -29.66 -19.81 -3.16
CA PHE A 682 -30.32 -19.50 -4.43
C PHE A 682 -29.72 -18.26 -5.12
N ASN A 683 -29.26 -17.29 -4.33
CA ASN A 683 -28.53 -16.12 -4.81
C ASN A 683 -27.02 -16.31 -4.68
N SER A 684 -26.51 -17.54 -4.55
CA SER A 684 -25.08 -17.75 -4.28
C SER A 684 -24.24 -17.16 -5.40
N ASP A 685 -24.78 -17.15 -6.61
CA ASP A 685 -24.24 -16.56 -7.82
C ASP A 685 -24.18 -15.01 -7.77
N ARG A 686 -24.99 -14.36 -6.93
CA ARG A 686 -25.11 -12.89 -6.77
C ARG A 686 -24.56 -12.35 -5.45
N LEU A 687 -24.21 -13.25 -4.52
CA LEU A 687 -23.57 -12.91 -3.25
C LEU A 687 -22.07 -12.75 -3.46
N VAL A 688 -21.43 -11.98 -2.58
CA VAL A 688 -20.03 -11.50 -2.62
C VAL A 688 -19.08 -12.45 -3.35
N TYR A 689 -19.02 -12.31 -4.68
CA TYR A 689 -17.85 -12.66 -5.46
C TYR A 689 -17.17 -11.34 -5.80
N PRO A 690 -15.89 -11.19 -5.41
CA PRO A 690 -15.16 -9.98 -5.70
C PRO A 690 -14.93 -9.97 -7.21
N ILE A 691 -15.75 -9.18 -7.89
CA ILE A 691 -15.59 -8.78 -9.29
C ILE A 691 -15.95 -9.89 -10.29
N ASP A 692 -17.10 -9.74 -10.96
CA ASP A 692 -17.52 -10.64 -12.04
C ASP A 692 -17.31 -9.99 -13.42
N LYS A 693 -17.84 -10.60 -14.49
CA LYS A 693 -17.71 -10.09 -15.86
C LYS A 693 -18.30 -8.68 -16.02
N GLU A 694 -19.35 -8.36 -15.28
CA GLU A 694 -20.02 -7.05 -15.27
C GLU A 694 -19.10 -5.97 -14.69
N GLU A 695 -18.28 -6.31 -13.69
CA GLU A 695 -17.34 -5.40 -13.01
C GLU A 695 -15.87 -5.63 -13.37
N LYS A 696 -15.57 -6.32 -14.47
CA LYS A 696 -14.20 -6.62 -14.94
C LYS A 696 -13.24 -5.42 -14.92
N ASN A 697 -13.78 -4.21 -15.08
CA ASN A 697 -13.02 -2.96 -15.05
C ASN A 697 -12.46 -2.65 -13.65
N ILE A 698 -13.14 -3.07 -12.57
CA ILE A 698 -12.70 -2.98 -11.17
C ILE A 698 -11.56 -3.97 -10.91
N TYR A 699 -11.60 -5.17 -11.51
CA TYR A 699 -10.54 -6.18 -11.39
C TYR A 699 -9.23 -5.65 -11.93
N SER A 700 -9.24 -5.12 -13.16
CA SER A 700 -8.04 -4.53 -13.75
C SER A 700 -7.53 -3.34 -12.94
N LYS A 701 -8.43 -2.51 -12.38
CA LYS A 701 -8.05 -1.40 -11.51
C LYS A 701 -7.47 -1.86 -10.17
N MET A 702 -8.03 -2.88 -9.51
CA MET A 702 -7.48 -3.44 -8.28
C MET A 702 -6.13 -4.10 -8.54
N LYS A 703 -6.03 -4.94 -9.57
CA LYS A 703 -4.77 -5.60 -9.99
C LYS A 703 -3.65 -4.59 -10.27
N ALA A 704 -3.95 -3.51 -11.00
CA ALA A 704 -2.98 -2.46 -11.29
C ALA A 704 -2.50 -1.69 -10.04
N ASN A 705 -3.24 -1.77 -8.93
CA ASN A 705 -2.96 -1.02 -7.70
C ASN A 705 -2.58 -1.91 -6.50
N ILE A 706 -2.61 -3.25 -6.64
CA ILE A 706 -2.09 -4.17 -5.61
C ILE A 706 -0.56 -4.14 -5.70
N ALA A 707 0.08 -3.75 -4.59
CA ALA A 707 1.54 -3.77 -4.45
C ALA A 707 1.93 -4.65 -3.25
N GLY A 708 2.75 -5.68 -3.49
CA GLY A 708 3.23 -6.62 -2.48
C GLY A 708 4.27 -7.59 -3.07
N GLY A 709 5.13 -8.15 -2.23
CA GLY A 709 6.17 -9.10 -2.65
C GLY A 709 6.68 -9.94 -1.47
N PRO A 710 7.30 -11.10 -1.73
CA PRO A 710 7.86 -11.95 -0.69
C PRO A 710 8.92 -11.22 0.13
N SER A 711 8.78 -11.20 1.46
CA SER A 711 9.77 -10.66 2.38
C SER A 711 10.67 -11.79 2.88
N ILE A 712 11.99 -11.68 2.69
CA ILE A 712 12.94 -12.78 2.91
C ILE A 712 13.50 -12.79 4.35
N ILE A 713 13.46 -13.96 4.99
CA ILE A 713 14.36 -14.35 6.10
C ILE A 713 15.42 -15.29 5.49
N PHE A 714 16.68 -14.87 5.48
CA PHE A 714 17.75 -15.59 4.75
C PHE A 714 18.34 -16.82 5.45
N ASN A 715 17.96 -17.12 6.71
CA ASN A 715 18.41 -18.31 7.45
C ASN A 715 17.43 -18.59 8.62
N ARG A 716 17.05 -19.86 8.84
CA ARG A 716 16.22 -20.28 9.99
C ARG A 716 16.94 -20.11 11.34
N TYR A 717 18.28 -20.21 11.34
CA TYR A 717 19.14 -19.92 12.48
C TYR A 717 20.09 -18.77 12.16
N ALA A 718 19.85 -17.64 12.80
CA ALA A 718 20.80 -16.54 12.86
C ALA A 718 21.19 -16.33 14.32
N LYS A 719 22.47 -16.04 14.57
CA LYS A 719 22.99 -15.70 15.89
C LYS A 719 23.83 -14.44 15.80
N ARG A 720 23.44 -13.45 16.59
CA ARG A 720 24.11 -12.15 16.69
C ARG A 720 25.60 -12.37 17.02
N ASN A 721 26.46 -11.73 16.25
CA ASN A 721 27.92 -11.82 16.30
C ASN A 721 28.53 -13.19 15.95
N GLN A 722 27.76 -14.15 15.39
CA GLN A 722 28.30 -15.43 14.92
C GLN A 722 27.94 -15.74 13.47
N THR A 723 26.68 -15.63 13.09
CA THR A 723 26.24 -15.97 11.73
C THR A 723 26.79 -14.93 10.74
N LYS A 724 27.53 -15.37 9.73
CA LYS A 724 28.04 -14.48 8.68
C LYS A 724 26.97 -14.29 7.59
N ILE A 725 26.66 -13.04 7.26
CA ILE A 725 25.74 -12.64 6.20
C ILE A 725 26.57 -12.38 4.94
N ARG A 726 26.22 -13.03 3.82
CA ARG A 726 26.95 -12.92 2.54
C ARG A 726 28.45 -13.15 2.72
N SER A 727 28.79 -14.22 3.44
CA SER A 727 30.14 -14.76 3.69
C SER A 727 31.10 -13.91 4.54
N ASP A 728 30.93 -12.59 4.62
CA ASP A 728 32.02 -11.72 5.09
C ASP A 728 31.63 -10.82 6.28
N LYS A 729 30.34 -10.51 6.45
CA LYS A 729 29.87 -9.58 7.48
C LYS A 729 29.12 -10.31 8.58
N VAL A 730 29.58 -10.19 9.82
CA VAL A 730 28.96 -10.89 10.94
C VAL A 730 27.62 -10.24 11.30
N CYS A 731 26.55 -11.03 11.37
CA CYS A 731 25.19 -10.63 11.70
C CYS A 731 25.15 -9.90 13.06
N LYS A 732 24.87 -8.60 13.07
CA LYS A 732 24.83 -7.79 14.30
C LYS A 732 23.45 -7.71 14.95
N LYS A 733 22.36 -8.09 14.27
CA LYS A 733 20.97 -8.00 14.74
C LYS A 733 20.07 -8.90 13.88
N ILE A 734 19.02 -9.49 14.47
CA ILE A 734 18.08 -10.42 13.82
C ILE A 734 16.66 -9.94 14.09
N ILE A 735 15.79 -9.92 13.07
CA ILE A 735 14.41 -9.39 13.12
C ILE A 735 13.51 -10.31 12.27
N GLY A 736 12.29 -10.63 12.72
CA GLY A 736 11.28 -11.38 11.97
C GLY A 736 10.02 -10.54 11.69
N HIS A 737 9.37 -10.75 10.55
CA HIS A 737 8.15 -10.05 10.10
C HIS A 737 7.01 -11.03 9.80
N ASP A 738 5.77 -10.63 10.05
CA ASP A 738 4.56 -11.32 9.58
C ASP A 738 4.32 -11.03 8.09
N ALA A 739 4.01 -12.07 7.31
CA ALA A 739 4.11 -12.09 5.85
C ALA A 739 2.87 -11.54 5.13
N ASN A 740 2.25 -10.45 5.64
CA ASN A 740 1.05 -9.87 5.02
C ASN A 740 1.24 -9.43 3.55
N ALA A 741 2.48 -9.12 3.16
CA ALA A 741 2.82 -8.83 1.78
C ALA A 741 2.73 -10.05 0.84
N LEU A 742 2.80 -11.28 1.39
CA LEU A 742 2.63 -12.53 0.64
C LEU A 742 1.19 -12.72 0.18
N TYR A 743 0.20 -12.35 1.01
CA TYR A 743 -1.21 -12.37 0.60
C TYR A 743 -1.50 -11.40 -0.54
N LEU A 744 -0.93 -10.19 -0.49
CA LEU A 744 -1.05 -9.20 -1.56
C LEU A 744 -0.31 -9.64 -2.84
N TRP A 745 0.85 -10.27 -2.71
CA TRP A 745 1.56 -10.87 -3.84
C TRP A 745 0.76 -12.02 -4.47
N ALA A 746 0.22 -12.93 -3.65
CA ALA A 746 -0.66 -14.00 -4.12
C ALA A 746 -1.88 -13.42 -4.85
N LEU A 747 -2.58 -12.45 -4.26
CA LEU A 747 -3.68 -11.71 -4.87
C LEU A 747 -3.26 -10.89 -6.12
N GLY A 748 -1.97 -10.66 -6.34
CA GLY A 748 -1.40 -10.02 -7.52
C GLY A 748 -1.25 -10.98 -8.71
N ASN A 749 -1.03 -12.28 -8.47
CA ASN A 749 -0.85 -13.31 -9.51
C ASN A 749 -2.14 -13.66 -10.27
N GLU A 750 -2.03 -14.26 -11.46
CA GLU A 750 -3.22 -14.73 -12.20
C GLU A 750 -4.04 -15.69 -11.33
N MET A 751 -5.29 -15.32 -11.10
CA MET A 751 -6.27 -16.09 -10.37
C MET A 751 -7.49 -16.22 -11.26
N PRO A 752 -8.12 -17.41 -11.37
CA PRO A 752 -9.40 -17.50 -12.03
C PRO A 752 -10.40 -16.60 -11.30
N CYS A 753 -11.10 -15.82 -12.10
CA CYS A 753 -12.07 -14.84 -11.66
C CYS A 753 -13.44 -15.23 -12.17
N GLY A 754 -14.48 -14.85 -11.45
CA GLY A 754 -15.85 -15.27 -11.74
C GLY A 754 -16.42 -16.12 -10.61
N ARG A 755 -17.60 -16.66 -10.86
CA ARG A 755 -18.39 -17.36 -9.85
C ARG A 755 -17.79 -18.74 -9.62
N LEU A 756 -17.52 -19.11 -8.38
CA LEU A 756 -17.02 -20.43 -8.03
C LEU A 756 -18.09 -21.49 -8.39
N THR A 757 -17.74 -22.45 -9.24
CA THR A 757 -18.58 -23.60 -9.60
C THR A 757 -17.84 -24.89 -9.29
N THR A 758 -18.53 -25.88 -8.71
CA THR A 758 -17.96 -27.20 -8.43
C THR A 758 -18.62 -28.24 -9.33
N ALA A 759 -17.82 -29.05 -10.02
CA ALA A 759 -18.28 -30.22 -10.76
C ALA A 759 -17.76 -31.50 -10.06
N GLU A 760 -18.59 -32.54 -9.99
CA GLU A 760 -18.11 -33.85 -9.53
C GLU A 760 -17.25 -34.52 -10.61
N ALA A 761 -16.26 -35.32 -10.19
CA ALA A 761 -15.41 -36.07 -11.10
C ALA A 761 -16.24 -37.07 -11.93
N TYR A 762 -15.92 -37.20 -13.22
CA TYR A 762 -16.63 -38.07 -14.17
C TYR A 762 -15.65 -38.93 -15.00
N ASP A 763 -16.14 -40.05 -15.52
CA ASP A 763 -15.35 -40.95 -16.36
C ASP A 763 -14.93 -40.23 -17.65
N GLY A 764 -13.62 -40.17 -17.92
CA GLY A 764 -13.04 -39.46 -19.07
C GLY A 764 -12.57 -38.02 -18.78
N ILE A 765 -12.71 -37.52 -17.55
CA ILE A 765 -12.22 -36.18 -17.16
C ILE A 765 -10.72 -35.99 -17.45
N ILE A 766 -9.91 -37.04 -17.26
CA ILE A 766 -8.47 -37.00 -17.56
C ILE A 766 -8.22 -36.83 -19.06
N ASP A 767 -9.00 -37.47 -19.92
CA ASP A 767 -8.86 -37.37 -21.38
C ASP A 767 -9.33 -36.01 -21.88
N ASP A 768 -10.36 -35.43 -21.26
CA ASP A 768 -10.81 -34.08 -21.56
C ASP A 768 -9.81 -33.01 -21.09
N ILE A 769 -9.15 -33.20 -19.93
CA ILE A 769 -8.01 -32.36 -19.48
C ILE A 769 -6.84 -32.49 -20.46
N LYS A 770 -6.48 -33.72 -20.87
CA LYS A 770 -5.41 -33.98 -21.86
C LYS A 770 -5.70 -33.37 -23.22
N ALA A 771 -6.97 -33.30 -23.62
CA ALA A 771 -7.42 -32.70 -24.87
C ALA A 771 -7.67 -31.18 -24.77
N ASP A 772 -7.32 -30.56 -23.63
CA ASP A 772 -7.48 -29.12 -23.37
C ASP A 772 -8.95 -28.65 -23.49
N LYS A 773 -9.91 -29.55 -23.27
CA LYS A 773 -11.35 -29.25 -23.33
C LYS A 773 -11.87 -28.66 -22.01
N VAL A 774 -11.15 -28.85 -20.90
CA VAL A 774 -11.56 -28.42 -19.55
C VAL A 774 -10.38 -27.71 -18.88
N PHE A 775 -10.63 -26.49 -18.36
CA PHE A 775 -9.68 -25.69 -17.58
C PHE A 775 -10.34 -25.29 -16.25
N ASP A 776 -9.95 -25.92 -15.13
CA ASP A 776 -10.54 -25.71 -13.80
C ASP A 776 -9.58 -26.14 -12.66
N PHE A 777 -9.96 -25.95 -11.39
CA PHE A 777 -9.19 -26.44 -10.22
C PHE A 777 -9.58 -27.86 -9.82
N LEU A 778 -8.58 -28.69 -9.50
CA LEU A 778 -8.77 -30.05 -8.96
C LEU A 778 -8.50 -30.09 -7.46
N GLU A 779 -9.45 -30.59 -6.67
CA GLU A 779 -9.25 -30.89 -5.25
C GLU A 779 -8.56 -32.25 -5.10
N CYS A 780 -7.42 -32.31 -4.41
CA CYS A 780 -6.62 -33.52 -4.26
C CYS A 780 -6.24 -33.78 -2.79
N ASP A 781 -6.28 -35.04 -2.37
CA ASP A 781 -5.68 -35.50 -1.11
C ASP A 781 -4.18 -35.77 -1.28
N ILE A 782 -3.36 -35.36 -0.30
CA ILE A 782 -1.90 -35.43 -0.39
C ILE A 782 -1.34 -36.15 0.84
N ARG A 783 -0.38 -37.07 0.62
CA ARG A 783 0.33 -37.80 1.68
C ARG A 783 1.84 -37.70 1.50
N THR A 784 2.55 -37.42 2.59
CA THR A 784 4.02 -37.48 2.63
C THR A 784 4.49 -38.94 2.72
N PRO A 785 5.34 -39.42 1.78
CA PRO A 785 5.92 -40.76 1.85
C PRO A 785 6.71 -40.97 3.15
N GLU A 786 6.63 -42.18 3.73
CA GLU A 786 7.14 -42.47 5.08
C GLU A 786 8.64 -42.13 5.25
N HIS A 787 9.45 -42.46 4.24
CA HIS A 787 10.89 -42.20 4.24
C HIS A 787 11.26 -40.70 4.16
N LEU A 788 10.31 -39.84 3.78
CA LEU A 788 10.48 -38.38 3.71
C LEU A 788 9.81 -37.65 4.87
N LYS A 789 9.07 -38.35 5.75
CA LYS A 789 8.42 -37.72 6.91
C LYS A 789 9.40 -37.08 7.89
N GLN A 790 10.59 -37.65 8.06
CA GLN A 790 11.62 -37.06 8.92
C GLN A 790 12.25 -35.82 8.26
N TYR A 791 12.40 -35.84 6.93
CA TYR A 791 12.91 -34.72 6.13
C TYR A 791 11.93 -33.55 6.04
N PHE A 792 10.62 -33.82 5.91
CA PHE A 792 9.55 -32.81 5.95
C PHE A 792 8.90 -32.63 7.33
N GLY A 793 9.45 -33.25 8.38
CA GLY A 793 8.92 -33.15 9.74
C GLY A 793 9.11 -31.76 10.35
N GLU A 794 10.11 -31.02 9.86
CA GLU A 794 10.44 -29.65 10.28
C GLU A 794 9.70 -28.55 9.49
N MET A 795 9.24 -28.84 8.27
CA MET A 795 8.47 -27.93 7.41
C MET A 795 7.52 -28.71 6.50
N THR A 796 6.27 -28.25 6.44
CA THR A 796 5.31 -28.74 5.44
C THR A 796 5.86 -28.57 4.03
N PRO A 797 5.71 -29.58 3.15
CA PRO A 797 6.13 -29.47 1.76
C PRO A 797 5.42 -28.29 1.08
N ILE A 798 6.15 -27.54 0.24
CA ILE A 798 5.61 -26.44 -0.54
C ILE A 798 5.42 -26.91 -1.98
N PHE A 799 4.23 -26.68 -2.53
CA PHE A 799 3.91 -27.01 -3.92
C PHE A 799 4.63 -26.05 -4.88
N LYS A 800 5.25 -26.60 -5.91
CA LYS A 800 5.92 -25.85 -6.98
C LYS A 800 4.96 -25.70 -8.15
N ASN A 801 4.85 -24.50 -8.72
CA ASN A 801 4.15 -24.31 -9.99
C ASN A 801 4.96 -25.00 -11.11
N VAL A 802 4.44 -26.11 -11.62
CA VAL A 802 5.02 -26.88 -12.73
C VAL A 802 3.93 -27.14 -13.75
N LEU A 803 4.24 -26.95 -15.03
CA LEU A 803 3.40 -27.41 -16.12
C LEU A 803 3.52 -28.94 -16.20
N ILE A 804 2.43 -29.63 -15.89
CA ILE A 804 2.37 -31.08 -15.97
C ILE A 804 2.02 -31.45 -17.41
N ASP A 805 2.97 -32.07 -18.11
CA ASP A 805 2.70 -32.69 -19.41
C ASP A 805 1.89 -33.97 -19.19
N CYS A 806 0.60 -33.89 -19.49
CA CYS A 806 -0.35 -34.98 -19.27
C CYS A 806 -0.10 -36.18 -20.21
N THR A 807 0.80 -36.06 -21.19
CA THR A 807 1.15 -37.13 -22.14
C THR A 807 2.32 -38.00 -21.69
N ASN A 808 3.02 -37.62 -20.62
CA ASN A 808 4.21 -38.31 -20.15
C ASN A 808 3.88 -39.18 -18.91
N GLU A 809 3.70 -40.49 -19.11
CA GLU A 809 3.37 -41.44 -18.03
C GLU A 809 4.41 -41.49 -16.90
N SER A 810 5.67 -41.11 -17.16
CA SER A 810 6.72 -41.05 -16.14
C SER A 810 6.57 -39.88 -15.16
N VAL A 811 5.76 -38.86 -15.49
CA VAL A 811 5.53 -37.65 -14.69
C VAL A 811 4.49 -37.89 -13.59
N ILE A 812 3.56 -38.83 -13.81
CA ILE A 812 2.47 -39.13 -12.86
C ILE A 812 3.01 -39.79 -11.58
N ASP A 813 4.11 -40.54 -11.67
CA ASP A 813 4.73 -41.21 -10.52
C ASP A 813 5.95 -40.46 -9.94
N SER A 814 6.69 -39.71 -10.77
CA SER A 814 7.92 -39.03 -10.33
C SER A 814 7.70 -37.61 -9.80
N THR A 815 6.71 -36.88 -10.32
CA THR A 815 6.59 -35.43 -10.09
C THR A 815 5.69 -35.06 -8.90
N ILE A 816 4.85 -35.99 -8.42
CA ILE A 816 4.14 -35.84 -7.13
C ILE A 816 5.14 -35.80 -5.95
N SER A 817 6.40 -36.21 -6.17
CA SER A 817 7.44 -36.29 -5.15
C SER A 817 8.54 -35.23 -5.22
N GLU A 818 8.57 -34.32 -6.22
CA GLU A 818 9.52 -33.19 -6.25
C GLU A 818 9.10 -32.10 -5.24
N THR A 819 9.22 -32.46 -3.97
CA THR A 819 9.00 -31.58 -2.83
C THR A 819 10.32 -30.87 -2.53
N GLN A 820 10.35 -29.57 -2.79
CA GLN A 820 11.52 -28.74 -2.54
C GLN A 820 11.48 -28.22 -1.09
N LEU A 821 12.58 -28.34 -0.36
CA LEU A 821 12.75 -27.70 0.95
C LEU A 821 12.45 -26.20 0.82
N SER A 822 11.67 -25.61 1.73
CA SER A 822 11.23 -24.21 1.59
C SER A 822 12.39 -23.22 1.50
N ASP A 823 13.50 -23.54 2.14
CA ASP A 823 14.79 -22.87 2.13
C ASP A 823 15.54 -23.08 0.81
N GLN A 824 15.44 -24.27 0.20
CA GLN A 824 15.94 -24.49 -1.16
C GLN A 824 15.03 -23.85 -2.20
N TYR A 825 13.72 -23.77 -1.99
CA TYR A 825 12.77 -23.06 -2.85
C TYR A 825 12.95 -21.56 -2.70
N LEU A 826 13.16 -21.02 -1.50
CA LEU A 826 13.42 -19.59 -1.26
C LEU A 826 14.84 -19.21 -1.68
N TYR A 827 15.83 -20.08 -1.50
CA TYR A 827 17.17 -19.92 -2.08
C TYR A 827 17.06 -19.97 -3.60
N GLN A 828 16.43 -20.99 -4.16
CA GLN A 828 16.14 -21.05 -5.59
C GLN A 828 15.10 -20.02 -6.03
N SER A 829 14.34 -19.33 -5.19
CA SER A 829 13.33 -18.30 -5.58
C SER A 829 13.82 -16.90 -5.30
N SER A 830 14.93 -16.77 -4.56
CA SER A 830 15.79 -15.60 -4.52
C SER A 830 16.94 -15.71 -5.53
N LEU A 831 17.22 -16.92 -6.03
CA LEU A 831 18.11 -17.20 -7.15
C LEU A 831 17.36 -17.37 -8.48
N LYS A 832 16.13 -17.92 -8.48
CA LYS A 832 15.16 -17.69 -9.55
C LYS A 832 14.82 -16.23 -9.34
N SER A 833 15.03 -15.44 -10.37
CA SER A 833 14.20 -14.27 -10.57
C SER A 833 12.73 -14.69 -10.32
N ASP A 834 11.86 -13.78 -9.87
CA ASP A 834 10.43 -13.88 -10.16
C ASP A 834 10.23 -14.35 -11.64
N PRO A 835 9.06 -14.76 -12.15
CA PRO A 835 8.84 -14.47 -13.57
C PRO A 835 9.09 -12.98 -13.65
N GLU A 836 10.28 -12.65 -14.11
CA GLU A 836 10.68 -11.29 -14.24
C GLU A 836 9.52 -10.77 -15.09
N ILE A 837 8.84 -9.73 -14.61
CA ILE A 837 8.67 -8.65 -15.57
C ILE A 837 10.10 -8.46 -16.04
N LYS A 838 10.43 -9.02 -17.21
CA LYS A 838 11.72 -8.83 -17.84
C LYS A 838 11.74 -7.39 -18.34
N VAL A 839 11.59 -6.43 -17.43
CA VAL A 839 12.51 -5.29 -17.30
C VAL A 839 13.87 -5.77 -16.75
N SER A 840 14.18 -7.03 -17.05
CA SER A 840 15.46 -7.47 -17.56
C SER A 840 16.40 -8.05 -16.50
N SER A 841 16.72 -9.33 -16.67
CA SER A 841 18.01 -9.91 -16.26
C SER A 841 19.14 -9.32 -17.13
N GLY A 842 19.14 -7.99 -17.30
CA GLY A 842 19.90 -7.22 -18.29
C GLY A 842 19.02 -6.76 -19.46
N ASN A 843 18.83 -5.44 -19.62
CA ASN A 843 18.04 -4.83 -20.68
C ASN A 843 18.54 -5.38 -22.02
N ARG A 844 17.75 -6.25 -22.66
CA ARG A 844 18.06 -6.71 -24.02
C ARG A 844 17.54 -5.64 -24.96
N VAL A 845 18.43 -5.07 -25.76
CA VAL A 845 18.08 -4.14 -26.84
C VAL A 845 18.09 -4.97 -28.13
N PRO A 846 16.96 -5.57 -28.54
CA PRO A 846 16.90 -6.26 -29.83
C PRO A 846 17.07 -5.23 -30.94
N PHE A 847 18.04 -5.45 -31.83
CA PHE A 847 18.26 -4.60 -32.99
C PHE A 847 17.38 -5.08 -34.14
N VAL A 848 16.41 -4.25 -34.53
CA VAL A 848 15.61 -4.47 -35.73
C VAL A 848 16.28 -3.72 -36.87
N ILE A 849 16.71 -4.44 -37.90
CA ILE A 849 17.33 -3.83 -39.08
C ILE A 849 16.26 -3.32 -40.04
N ASP A 850 16.57 -2.27 -40.79
CA ASP A 850 15.68 -1.80 -41.84
C ASP A 850 15.56 -2.83 -42.99
N LEU A 851 14.45 -2.76 -43.72
CA LEU A 851 14.20 -3.59 -44.90
C LEU A 851 14.94 -3.09 -46.15
N ASN A 852 15.60 -1.93 -46.08
CA ASN A 852 16.28 -1.30 -47.21
C ASN A 852 17.69 -1.86 -47.44
N GLN A 853 18.23 -2.67 -46.51
CA GLN A 853 19.52 -3.38 -46.62
C GLN A 853 20.68 -2.45 -47.05
N GLY A 854 20.72 -1.23 -46.50
CA GLY A 854 21.76 -0.24 -46.80
C GLY A 854 21.54 0.58 -48.08
N SER A 855 20.43 0.36 -48.80
CA SER A 855 20.04 1.15 -49.98
C SER A 855 18.89 2.10 -49.67
N TYR A 856 19.22 3.33 -49.30
CA TYR A 856 18.24 4.36 -48.92
C TYR A 856 17.90 5.31 -50.07
N GLN A 857 17.80 4.79 -51.31
CA GLN A 857 17.41 5.58 -52.48
C GLN A 857 16.05 6.25 -52.22
N ASN A 858 15.97 7.58 -52.39
CA ASN A 858 14.83 8.45 -52.07
C ASN A 858 14.58 8.74 -50.58
N GLY A 859 15.52 8.39 -49.69
CA GLY A 859 15.50 8.79 -48.28
C GLY A 859 14.40 8.16 -47.43
N VAL A 860 13.70 7.14 -47.94
CA VAL A 860 12.64 6.43 -47.21
C VAL A 860 13.20 5.16 -46.57
N ILE A 861 13.08 5.09 -45.25
CA ILE A 861 13.52 3.96 -44.43
C ILE A 861 12.29 3.23 -43.91
N THR A 862 12.28 1.89 -44.05
CA THR A 862 11.21 1.03 -43.53
C THR A 862 11.77 0.05 -42.51
N ILE A 863 11.28 0.13 -41.29
CA ILE A 863 11.54 -0.82 -40.21
C ILE A 863 10.28 -1.64 -40.01
N ASP A 864 10.37 -2.96 -40.23
CA ASP A 864 9.28 -3.90 -39.97
C ASP A 864 9.76 -4.95 -38.96
N SER A 865 9.22 -4.83 -37.75
CA SER A 865 9.56 -5.70 -36.63
C SER A 865 8.71 -6.98 -36.59
N THR A 866 7.69 -7.08 -37.44
CA THR A 866 6.70 -8.17 -37.40
C THR A 866 7.35 -9.54 -37.57
N SER A 867 8.28 -9.69 -38.51
CA SER A 867 9.02 -10.94 -38.72
C SER A 867 10.29 -11.04 -37.90
N GLN A 868 10.95 -9.90 -37.61
CA GLN A 868 12.24 -9.85 -36.93
C GLN A 868 12.15 -10.05 -35.41
N LEU A 869 11.00 -9.71 -34.81
CA LEU A 869 10.71 -9.94 -33.39
C LEU A 869 9.76 -11.12 -33.16
N ASN A 870 9.46 -11.91 -34.21
CA ASN A 870 8.61 -13.09 -34.08
C ASN A 870 9.31 -14.14 -33.20
N GLY A 871 8.60 -14.66 -32.20
CA GLY A 871 9.18 -15.55 -31.18
C GLY A 871 10.05 -14.86 -30.12
N SER A 872 10.12 -13.52 -30.09
CA SER A 872 10.79 -12.79 -29.01
C SER A 872 9.95 -12.82 -27.73
N GLU A 873 10.55 -13.31 -26.64
CA GLU A 873 9.93 -13.35 -25.31
C GLU A 873 10.19 -12.03 -24.56
N GLY A 874 9.12 -11.35 -24.12
CA GLY A 874 9.21 -10.15 -23.27
C GLY A 874 8.29 -9.01 -23.69
N PHE A 875 8.32 -7.92 -22.92
CA PHE A 875 7.60 -6.68 -23.23
C PHE A 875 8.58 -5.67 -23.83
N ALA A 876 8.21 -5.07 -24.96
CA ALA A 876 8.96 -3.99 -25.56
C ALA A 876 8.41 -2.65 -25.06
N SER A 877 9.30 -1.81 -24.51
CA SER A 877 8.99 -0.40 -24.28
C SER A 877 9.33 0.43 -25.50
N LEU A 878 8.30 0.88 -26.22
CA LEU A 878 8.50 1.86 -27.30
C LEU A 878 8.75 3.26 -26.77
N ARG A 879 8.50 3.48 -25.48
CA ARG A 879 8.85 4.72 -24.79
C ARG A 879 10.37 4.89 -24.70
N ASP A 880 11.07 3.82 -24.36
CA ASP A 880 12.53 3.80 -24.20
C ASP A 880 13.26 3.40 -25.49
N ALA A 881 12.53 2.99 -26.53
CA ALA A 881 13.08 2.66 -27.84
C ALA A 881 13.57 3.90 -28.61
N TYR A 882 14.62 3.70 -29.42
CA TYR A 882 15.21 4.72 -30.26
C TYR A 882 15.65 4.16 -31.60
N ILE A 883 15.72 5.04 -32.59
CA ILE A 883 16.25 4.78 -33.92
C ILE A 883 17.71 5.23 -33.93
N MET A 884 18.61 4.37 -34.39
CA MET A 884 19.98 4.75 -34.76
C MET A 884 19.98 5.10 -36.25
N LEU A 885 20.08 6.39 -36.56
CA LEU A 885 20.03 6.89 -37.93
C LEU A 885 21.43 7.34 -38.38
N PRO A 886 22.05 6.65 -39.36
CA PRO A 886 23.26 7.14 -40.02
C PRO A 886 22.91 8.35 -40.90
N TYR A 887 23.43 9.51 -40.54
CA TYR A 887 23.14 10.79 -41.19
C TYR A 887 24.42 11.46 -41.65
N LYS A 888 24.53 11.74 -42.94
CA LYS A 888 25.73 12.29 -43.58
C LYS A 888 25.54 13.76 -43.89
N VAL A 889 26.55 14.56 -43.56
CA VAL A 889 26.69 15.95 -43.99
C VAL A 889 28.03 16.10 -44.71
N SER A 890 28.02 16.67 -45.91
CA SER A 890 29.21 16.87 -46.73
C SER A 890 29.34 18.35 -47.09
N MET A 891 30.53 18.91 -46.96
CA MET A 891 30.85 20.23 -47.46
C MET A 891 31.72 20.10 -48.71
N LYS A 892 31.37 20.79 -49.80
CA LYS A 892 32.11 20.81 -51.07
C LYS A 892 32.54 22.23 -51.41
N ASN A 893 33.76 22.36 -51.90
CA ASN A 893 34.24 23.59 -52.54
C ASN A 893 33.61 23.66 -53.94
N THR A 894 32.71 24.60 -54.15
CA THR A 894 32.01 24.78 -55.43
C THR A 894 32.57 25.92 -56.26
N HIS A 895 33.68 26.51 -55.80
CA HIS A 895 34.37 27.56 -56.52
C HIS A 895 35.00 27.04 -57.83
N ALA A 896 35.02 27.89 -58.86
CA ALA A 896 35.36 27.49 -60.22
C ALA A 896 36.88 27.31 -60.47
N SER A 897 37.77 27.95 -59.69
CA SER A 897 39.22 27.95 -60.02
C SER A 897 40.21 28.07 -58.84
N THR A 898 39.80 28.52 -57.65
CA THR A 898 40.69 28.70 -56.48
C THR A 898 40.41 27.68 -55.38
N ALA A 899 41.48 27.06 -54.86
CA ALA A 899 41.41 26.18 -53.70
C ALA A 899 41.17 26.97 -52.41
N GLN A 900 40.37 26.43 -51.50
CA GLN A 900 40.21 26.99 -50.15
C GLN A 900 41.52 26.81 -49.36
N ASN A 901 41.78 27.67 -48.37
CA ASN A 901 43.08 27.73 -47.68
C ASN A 901 43.45 26.42 -46.98
N ASN A 902 42.48 25.76 -46.35
CA ASN A 902 42.66 24.48 -45.69
C ASN A 902 41.43 23.58 -45.90
N PRO A 903 41.56 22.26 -45.80
CA PRO A 903 40.40 21.37 -45.71
C PRO A 903 39.50 21.78 -44.53
N ALA A 904 38.21 21.44 -44.61
CA ALA A 904 37.34 21.64 -43.46
C ALA A 904 37.85 20.82 -42.28
N ASN A 905 37.72 21.36 -41.07
CA ASN A 905 37.96 20.60 -39.83
C ASN A 905 36.62 20.18 -39.22
N ARG A 906 36.65 19.24 -38.26
CA ARG A 906 35.43 18.73 -37.61
C ARG A 906 34.56 19.80 -36.95
N PHE A 907 35.08 21.01 -36.69
CA PHE A 907 34.35 22.11 -36.06
C PHE A 907 33.74 23.11 -37.07
N CYS A 908 33.81 22.85 -38.37
CA CYS A 908 33.25 23.76 -39.38
C CYS A 908 31.72 23.69 -39.53
N VAL A 909 31.10 22.54 -39.23
CA VAL A 909 29.65 22.34 -39.38
C VAL A 909 29.13 21.50 -38.21
N SER A 910 27.96 21.83 -37.68
CA SER A 910 27.20 20.94 -36.79
C SER A 910 25.70 21.05 -37.06
N LEU A 911 24.92 20.22 -36.39
CA LEU A 911 23.46 20.33 -36.41
C LEU A 911 23.02 21.58 -35.61
N LYS A 912 21.91 22.19 -36.01
CA LYS A 912 21.30 23.31 -35.29
C LYS A 912 20.74 22.83 -33.92
N CYS A 913 20.13 23.68 -33.11
CA CYS A 913 19.30 23.23 -31.98
C CYS A 913 18.02 24.07 -31.95
N GLY A 914 17.00 23.66 -32.72
CA GLY A 914 15.81 24.48 -32.99
C GLY A 914 14.69 23.65 -33.63
N ASN A 915 13.65 24.29 -34.20
CA ASN A 915 12.42 23.64 -34.70
C ASN A 915 12.53 22.79 -35.98
N TRP A 916 13.74 22.36 -36.34
CA TRP A 916 14.00 21.54 -37.53
C TRP A 916 14.08 20.06 -37.13
N ASN A 917 13.80 19.13 -38.05
CA ASN A 917 13.91 17.69 -37.78
C ASN A 917 14.69 17.02 -38.91
N VAL A 918 15.46 15.98 -38.60
CA VAL A 918 16.11 15.15 -39.64
C VAL A 918 15.11 14.21 -40.32
N ILE A 919 13.99 13.91 -39.65
CA ILE A 919 12.86 13.14 -40.20
C ILE A 919 11.80 14.10 -40.73
N ASN A 920 11.48 13.97 -42.01
CA ASN A 920 10.50 14.74 -42.77
C ASN A 920 9.05 14.30 -42.49
N SER A 921 8.80 13.00 -42.67
CA SER A 921 7.48 12.38 -42.58
C SER A 921 7.60 10.97 -42.03
N MET A 922 6.56 10.48 -41.33
CA MET A 922 6.49 9.10 -40.87
C MET A 922 5.08 8.51 -40.95
N SER A 923 5.01 7.20 -41.13
CA SER A 923 3.81 6.39 -40.94
C SER A 923 4.08 5.26 -39.97
N LEU A 924 3.11 5.02 -39.10
CA LEU A 924 3.15 3.96 -38.10
C LEU A 924 2.00 2.99 -38.37
N LYS A 925 2.31 1.71 -38.58
CA LYS A 925 1.33 0.63 -38.48
C LYS A 925 1.61 -0.21 -37.24
N LEU A 926 0.56 -0.53 -36.49
CA LEU A 926 0.60 -1.41 -35.33
C LEU A 926 -0.40 -2.55 -35.57
N ASN A 927 0.06 -3.80 -35.45
CA ASN A 927 -0.77 -4.99 -35.60
C ASN A 927 -1.60 -4.99 -36.90
N GLY A 928 -0.93 -4.63 -38.01
CA GLY A 928 -1.53 -4.55 -39.35
C GLY A 928 -2.39 -3.31 -39.62
N LYS A 929 -2.72 -2.49 -38.62
CA LYS A 929 -3.55 -1.29 -38.78
C LYS A 929 -2.71 -0.01 -38.86
N THR A 930 -3.04 0.89 -39.77
CA THR A 930 -2.39 2.21 -39.88
C THR A 930 -2.88 3.11 -38.75
N VAL A 931 -1.95 3.62 -37.95
CA VAL A 931 -2.19 4.49 -36.79
C VAL A 931 -1.81 5.94 -37.11
N VAL A 932 -0.72 6.13 -37.86
CA VAL A 932 -0.31 7.43 -38.39
C VAL A 932 0.03 7.24 -39.87
N SER A 933 -0.54 8.07 -40.75
CA SER A 933 -0.17 8.08 -42.17
C SER A 933 0.96 9.09 -42.43
N MET A 934 1.66 8.94 -43.57
CA MET A 934 2.72 9.88 -43.98
C MET A 934 2.23 11.33 -44.10
N ALA A 935 0.96 11.52 -44.44
CA ALA A 935 0.35 12.85 -44.60
C ALA A 935 -0.07 13.47 -43.26
N ASP A 936 -0.39 12.65 -42.25
CA ASP A 936 -0.86 13.11 -40.94
C ASP A 936 0.27 13.54 -40.02
N TYR A 937 1.51 13.13 -40.30
CA TYR A 937 2.66 13.52 -39.53
C TYR A 937 3.05 14.98 -39.81
N LYS A 938 2.62 15.89 -38.93
CA LYS A 938 2.91 17.31 -39.01
C LYS A 938 4.07 17.72 -38.09
N LEU A 939 5.29 17.22 -38.34
CA LEU A 939 6.58 17.73 -37.79
C LEU A 939 6.50 18.46 -36.41
N PHE A 940 5.79 17.88 -35.44
CA PHE A 940 5.25 18.66 -34.32
C PHE A 940 6.35 19.06 -33.35
N TRP A 941 6.88 20.29 -33.38
CA TRP A 941 7.68 20.97 -32.33
C TRP A 941 8.60 20.07 -31.45
N ASN A 942 9.13 18.98 -32.01
CA ASN A 942 9.67 17.86 -31.23
C ASN A 942 10.92 18.29 -30.46
N ASN A 943 11.75 19.14 -31.09
CA ASN A 943 12.91 19.73 -30.46
C ASN A 943 12.54 20.76 -29.38
N ILE A 944 11.48 21.56 -29.57
CA ILE A 944 11.01 22.48 -28.50
C ILE A 944 10.44 21.71 -27.32
N ARG A 945 9.76 20.58 -27.57
CA ARG A 945 9.31 19.69 -26.50
C ARG A 945 10.50 19.07 -25.78
N ALA A 946 11.53 18.62 -26.50
CA ALA A 946 12.73 18.08 -25.88
C ALA A 946 13.47 19.15 -25.04
N GLN A 947 13.57 20.39 -25.55
CA GLN A 947 14.16 21.53 -24.84
C GLN A 947 13.38 21.95 -23.59
N THR A 948 12.05 21.78 -23.58
CA THR A 948 11.18 22.15 -22.44
C THR A 948 10.95 21.01 -21.44
N ALA A 949 11.09 19.75 -21.87
CA ALA A 949 10.85 18.58 -21.03
C ALA A 949 12.13 18.05 -20.34
N TYR A 950 13.31 18.29 -20.91
CA TYR A 950 14.58 17.81 -20.33
C TYR A 950 15.18 18.83 -19.37
N SER A 951 15.66 18.34 -18.23
CA SER A 951 16.37 19.18 -17.27
C SER A 951 17.75 19.59 -17.82
N PRO A 952 18.31 20.72 -17.38
CA PRO A 952 19.67 21.12 -17.76
C PRO A 952 20.71 20.04 -17.47
N GLN A 953 20.59 19.30 -16.36
CA GLN A 953 21.50 18.19 -16.04
C GLN A 953 21.36 17.00 -17.00
N HIS A 954 20.13 16.73 -17.48
CA HIS A 954 19.91 15.69 -18.50
C HIS A 954 20.54 16.09 -19.83
N VAL A 955 20.39 17.36 -20.22
CA VAL A 955 21.02 17.93 -21.42
C VAL A 955 22.55 17.92 -21.31
N GLU A 956 23.11 18.24 -20.15
CA GLU A 956 24.57 18.20 -19.95
C GLU A 956 25.13 16.78 -20.06
N LYS A 957 24.41 15.77 -19.55
CA LYS A 957 24.87 14.37 -19.56
C LYS A 957 24.58 13.63 -20.87
N HIS A 958 23.45 13.90 -21.51
CA HIS A 958 22.93 13.13 -22.65
C HIS A 958 22.68 13.98 -23.92
N GLY A 959 22.86 15.30 -23.86
CA GLY A 959 22.66 16.20 -25.00
C GLY A 959 23.61 15.95 -26.16
N ALA A 960 24.80 15.38 -25.92
CA ALA A 960 25.75 15.00 -26.97
C ALA A 960 25.20 13.89 -27.89
N GLU A 961 24.41 12.95 -27.36
CA GLU A 961 23.87 11.82 -28.14
C GLU A 961 22.77 12.24 -29.12
N SER A 962 22.11 13.37 -28.84
CA SER A 962 20.96 13.91 -29.60
C SER A 962 21.25 15.28 -30.23
N PHE A 963 22.48 15.81 -30.06
CA PHE A 963 22.88 17.16 -30.44
C PHE A 963 21.96 18.26 -29.89
N LEU A 964 21.36 18.02 -28.72
CA LEU A 964 20.35 18.89 -28.10
C LEU A 964 20.97 19.81 -27.04
N TYR A 965 21.78 20.77 -27.47
CA TYR A 965 22.26 21.87 -26.61
C TYR A 965 21.60 23.18 -27.05
N PRO A 966 20.67 23.75 -26.26
CA PRO A 966 19.97 24.98 -26.63
C PRO A 966 20.93 26.11 -26.96
N ASP A 967 20.63 26.88 -28.01
CA ASP A 967 21.38 28.09 -28.33
C ASP A 967 21.19 29.14 -27.23
N GLY A 968 22.23 29.94 -26.98
CA GLY A 968 22.13 31.04 -26.02
C GLY A 968 21.11 32.09 -26.48
N ALA A 969 20.54 32.86 -25.55
CA ALA A 969 19.50 33.85 -25.85
C ALA A 969 19.93 34.92 -26.89
N GLN A 970 21.23 35.16 -27.04
CA GLN A 970 21.80 36.10 -28.02
C GLN A 970 21.90 35.52 -29.45
N SER A 971 21.43 34.29 -29.67
CA SER A 971 21.47 33.62 -30.97
C SER A 971 20.45 34.11 -31.99
N THR A 972 19.49 34.94 -31.56
CA THR A 972 18.35 35.44 -32.35
C THR A 972 18.64 36.72 -33.15
N LYS A 973 19.89 37.20 -33.17
CA LYS A 973 20.26 38.45 -33.84
C LYS A 973 20.31 38.26 -35.36
N TYR A 974 19.43 38.95 -36.09
CA TYR A 974 19.30 38.91 -37.55
C TYR A 974 19.86 40.15 -38.26
N SER A 975 20.56 39.94 -39.38
CA SER A 975 21.02 40.98 -40.31
C SER A 975 21.18 40.38 -41.71
N ALA A 976 20.48 40.94 -42.70
CA ALA A 976 20.51 40.47 -44.10
C ALA A 976 21.82 40.80 -44.85
N THR A 977 22.84 41.31 -44.16
CA THR A 977 24.11 41.75 -44.74
C THR A 977 25.15 40.65 -44.57
N ALA A 978 25.97 40.42 -45.61
CA ALA A 978 27.12 39.51 -45.54
C ALA A 978 28.04 39.89 -44.37
N THR A 979 28.31 38.96 -43.45
CA THR A 979 29.27 39.19 -42.36
C THR A 979 30.16 37.96 -42.13
N LEU A 980 31.24 38.15 -41.36
CA LEU A 980 32.08 37.05 -40.86
C LEU A 980 31.31 36.03 -40.01
N ASN A 981 30.14 36.40 -39.47
CA ASN A 981 29.31 35.50 -38.67
C ASN A 981 28.19 34.81 -39.48
N GLY A 982 28.08 35.13 -40.79
CA GLY A 982 27.00 34.68 -41.66
C GLY A 982 25.95 35.75 -41.94
N ASP A 983 24.86 35.35 -42.59
CA ASP A 983 23.70 36.14 -43.04
C ASP A 983 22.63 36.36 -41.94
N GLY A 984 23.00 36.14 -40.68
CA GLY A 984 22.19 36.49 -39.52
C GLY A 984 20.98 35.58 -39.25
N TYR A 985 20.79 34.44 -39.91
CA TYR A 985 19.69 33.53 -39.53
C TYR A 985 19.85 32.95 -38.11
N SER A 986 21.09 32.85 -37.64
CA SER A 986 21.45 32.47 -36.28
C SER A 986 22.88 32.95 -35.96
N ASN A 987 23.19 33.21 -34.69
CA ASN A 987 24.57 33.46 -34.28
C ASN A 987 25.43 32.19 -34.41
N ASN A 988 26.36 32.21 -35.37
CA ASN A 988 27.24 31.09 -35.70
C ASN A 988 28.66 31.25 -35.12
N THR A 989 28.88 32.26 -34.29
CA THR A 989 30.15 32.46 -33.57
C THR A 989 30.22 31.44 -32.44
N ALA A 990 31.09 30.45 -32.53
CA ALA A 990 31.26 29.42 -31.50
C ALA A 990 32.30 29.79 -30.44
N PHE A 991 33.29 30.61 -30.80
CA PHE A 991 34.38 31.02 -29.90
C PHE A 991 34.60 32.54 -29.99
N SER A 992 34.90 33.19 -28.87
CA SER A 992 35.19 34.62 -28.78
C SER A 992 36.50 34.85 -27.99
N ASN A 993 37.33 35.78 -28.46
CA ASN A 993 38.60 36.15 -27.82
C ASN A 993 38.50 37.38 -26.88
N SER A 994 37.33 38.02 -26.76
CA SER A 994 37.22 39.29 -26.05
C SER A 994 35.91 39.41 -25.29
N PHE A 995 36.02 39.55 -23.97
CA PHE A 995 34.94 40.02 -23.09
C PHE A 995 35.30 41.46 -22.68
N ALA A 996 34.82 42.45 -23.41
CA ALA A 996 35.02 43.85 -23.04
C ALA A 996 33.91 44.28 -22.06
N ALA A 997 34.28 44.64 -20.83
CA ALA A 997 33.34 45.04 -19.78
C ALA A 997 32.64 46.38 -20.04
N ALA A 998 33.11 47.17 -21.01
CA ALA A 998 32.50 48.44 -21.39
C ALA A 998 31.66 48.27 -22.66
N ALA A 999 30.40 48.69 -22.59
CA ALA A 999 29.35 48.61 -23.62
C ALA A 999 28.69 47.23 -23.81
N ILE A 1000 27.96 46.78 -22.77
CA ILE A 1000 26.85 45.85 -22.98
C ILE A 1000 25.69 46.64 -23.60
N SER A 1001 25.76 46.91 -24.89
CA SER A 1001 24.52 47.12 -25.65
C SER A 1001 23.85 45.76 -25.84
N ALA A 1002 22.54 45.72 -26.09
CA ALA A 1002 21.80 44.51 -26.48
C ALA A 1002 22.31 43.85 -27.79
N THR A 1003 23.45 44.30 -28.32
CA THR A 1003 24.10 43.87 -29.55
C THR A 1003 25.52 43.31 -29.34
N ALA A 1004 26.02 43.16 -28.11
CA ALA A 1004 27.32 42.55 -27.81
C ALA A 1004 27.42 41.12 -28.36
N MET A 1005 28.41 40.85 -29.22
CA MET A 1005 28.64 39.56 -29.87
C MET A 1005 29.27 38.55 -28.90
N VAL A 1006 28.42 37.87 -28.12
CA VAL A 1006 28.84 36.75 -27.26
C VAL A 1006 28.81 35.46 -28.09
N ALA A 1007 29.76 34.55 -27.83
CA ALA A 1007 29.78 33.24 -28.45
C ALA A 1007 28.47 32.48 -28.17
N ASN A 1008 27.99 31.71 -29.14
CA ASN A 1008 26.86 30.83 -28.98
C ASN A 1008 27.32 29.54 -28.27
N ASP A 1009 27.20 29.53 -26.95
CA ASP A 1009 27.61 28.43 -26.09
C ASP A 1009 26.94 27.09 -26.46
N GLY A 1010 25.67 27.13 -26.88
CA GLY A 1010 24.95 25.95 -27.36
C GLY A 1010 25.58 25.37 -28.62
N PHE A 1011 25.88 26.23 -29.59
CA PHE A 1011 26.56 25.83 -30.82
C PHE A 1011 27.98 25.34 -30.58
N ALA A 1012 28.74 25.99 -29.68
CA ALA A 1012 30.06 25.53 -29.28
C ALA A 1012 30.03 24.12 -28.69
N LYS A 1013 29.07 23.82 -27.80
CA LYS A 1013 28.88 22.47 -27.24
C LYS A 1013 28.51 21.43 -28.30
N ARG A 1014 27.73 21.79 -29.33
CA ARG A 1014 27.41 20.91 -30.47
C ARG A 1014 28.64 20.65 -31.36
N LEU A 1015 29.44 21.67 -31.66
CA LEU A 1015 30.71 21.52 -32.37
C LEU A 1015 31.69 20.60 -31.63
N LEU A 1016 31.79 20.75 -30.31
CA LEU A 1016 32.62 19.87 -29.47
C LEU A 1016 32.10 18.42 -29.47
N SER A 1017 30.79 18.23 -29.65
CA SER A 1017 30.15 16.92 -29.77
C SER A 1017 30.22 16.32 -31.19
N ASN A 1018 30.79 17.04 -32.17
CA ASN A 1018 30.92 16.52 -33.53
C ASN A 1018 31.76 15.25 -33.60
N PRO A 1019 31.53 14.42 -34.64
CA PRO A 1019 32.32 13.22 -34.87
C PRO A 1019 33.84 13.45 -34.79
N PRO A 1020 34.60 12.51 -34.19
CA PRO A 1020 36.06 12.56 -34.17
C PRO A 1020 36.65 12.38 -35.57
N ASN A 1021 37.88 12.85 -35.76
CA ASN A 1021 38.62 12.66 -37.01
C ASN A 1021 38.83 11.16 -37.26
N ALA A 1022 38.50 10.71 -38.47
CA ALA A 1022 38.81 9.35 -38.92
C ALA A 1022 40.32 9.23 -39.15
N GLY A 1023 40.94 8.17 -38.61
CA GLY A 1023 42.31 7.77 -38.92
C GLY A 1023 43.45 8.65 -38.37
N VAL A 1024 43.23 9.50 -37.37
CA VAL A 1024 44.29 10.34 -36.77
C VAL A 1024 44.38 10.09 -35.25
N ASP A 1025 45.58 9.77 -34.75
CA ASP A 1025 45.84 9.51 -33.32
C ASP A 1025 45.51 10.74 -32.46
N SER A 1026 44.74 10.55 -31.39
CA SER A 1026 44.67 11.54 -30.31
C SER A 1026 45.99 11.51 -29.53
N SER A 1027 46.71 12.63 -29.47
CA SER A 1027 47.98 12.76 -28.73
C SER A 1027 47.84 12.61 -27.20
N THR A 1028 46.61 12.55 -26.69
CA THR A 1028 46.33 12.25 -25.28
C THR A 1028 46.45 10.74 -25.05
N SER A 1029 47.45 10.33 -24.28
CA SER A 1029 47.84 8.96 -23.95
C SER A 1029 46.79 8.18 -23.15
N TRP A 1030 45.58 7.99 -23.69
CA TRP A 1030 44.58 7.09 -23.11
C TRP A 1030 44.81 5.66 -23.62
N PRO A 1031 44.86 4.63 -22.75
CA PRO A 1031 45.29 3.28 -23.11
C PRO A 1031 44.43 2.54 -24.17
N SER A 1032 43.25 3.05 -24.52
CA SER A 1032 42.22 2.31 -25.26
C SER A 1032 42.04 2.70 -26.73
N THR A 1033 42.82 3.64 -27.28
CA THR A 1033 42.64 4.15 -28.66
C THR A 1033 43.86 3.90 -29.55
N GLY A 1034 44.59 2.80 -29.32
CA GLY A 1034 45.79 2.46 -30.08
C GLY A 1034 45.57 2.46 -31.60
N ALA A 1035 46.57 2.94 -32.35
CA ALA A 1035 46.72 2.96 -33.81
C ALA A 1035 45.51 3.42 -34.66
N ALA A 1036 45.76 4.33 -35.61
CA ALA A 1036 44.79 4.86 -36.59
C ALA A 1036 43.82 3.83 -37.23
N SER A 1037 44.26 2.58 -37.41
CA SER A 1037 43.42 1.47 -37.89
C SER A 1037 42.36 1.01 -36.88
N ALA A 1038 42.68 0.95 -35.58
CA ALA A 1038 41.73 0.51 -34.57
C ALA A 1038 40.65 1.58 -34.31
N THR A 1039 40.96 2.87 -34.36
CA THR A 1039 39.93 3.93 -34.22
C THR A 1039 38.89 3.87 -35.33
N THR A 1040 39.32 3.56 -36.56
CA THR A 1040 38.44 3.33 -37.72
C THR A 1040 37.63 2.05 -37.56
N THR A 1041 38.26 0.96 -37.14
CA THR A 1041 37.58 -0.33 -36.87
C THR A 1041 36.60 -0.24 -35.69
N ILE A 1042 36.92 0.50 -34.63
CA ILE A 1042 36.08 0.75 -33.46
C ILE A 1042 34.88 1.65 -33.83
N ALA A 1043 35.08 2.68 -34.66
CA ALA A 1043 33.97 3.48 -35.17
C ALA A 1043 32.98 2.63 -36.00
N ASN A 1044 33.51 1.73 -36.82
CA ASN A 1044 32.72 0.78 -37.61
C ASN A 1044 32.03 -0.31 -36.76
N GLN A 1045 32.68 -0.80 -35.69
CA GLN A 1045 32.14 -1.84 -34.80
C GLN A 1045 31.17 -1.30 -33.73
N LEU A 1046 31.36 -0.07 -33.24
CA LEU A 1046 30.53 0.55 -32.20
C LEU A 1046 29.46 1.49 -32.75
N GLY A 1047 29.37 1.66 -34.08
CA GLY A 1047 28.40 2.56 -34.70
C GLY A 1047 28.56 4.01 -34.24
N ARG A 1048 29.81 4.49 -34.11
CA ARG A 1048 30.10 5.89 -33.75
C ARG A 1048 30.35 6.70 -35.01
N GLY A 1049 29.83 7.93 -35.04
CA GLY A 1049 30.05 8.84 -36.17
C GLY A 1049 31.54 9.14 -36.39
N ALA A 1050 31.92 9.48 -37.63
CA ALA A 1050 33.29 9.85 -37.98
C ALA A 1050 33.33 11.09 -38.89
N PHE A 1051 34.30 11.98 -38.66
CA PHE A 1051 34.63 13.09 -39.52
C PHE A 1051 35.77 12.69 -40.45
N VAL A 1052 35.58 12.84 -41.76
CA VAL A 1052 36.61 12.60 -42.77
C VAL A 1052 37.01 13.94 -43.37
N ALA A 1053 38.26 14.33 -43.15
CA ALA A 1053 38.83 15.51 -43.79
C ALA A 1053 38.93 15.28 -45.30
N GLY A 1054 38.62 16.33 -46.08
CA GLY A 1054 38.62 16.28 -47.53
C GLY A 1054 39.78 17.03 -48.17
N GLY A 1055 39.59 17.44 -49.42
CA GLY A 1055 40.57 18.22 -50.19
C GLY A 1055 40.19 19.69 -50.31
N THR A 1056 41.16 20.54 -50.66
CA THR A 1056 40.95 21.99 -50.86
C THR A 1056 40.64 22.39 -52.30
N ALA A 1057 40.91 21.50 -53.26
CA ALA A 1057 40.76 21.77 -54.69
C ALA A 1057 39.31 22.14 -55.09
N ALA A 1058 39.18 22.91 -56.17
CA ALA A 1058 37.89 23.22 -56.78
C ALA A 1058 37.12 21.92 -57.09
N GLY A 1059 35.83 21.87 -56.72
CA GLY A 1059 34.99 20.70 -56.88
C GLY A 1059 35.22 19.56 -55.87
N ALA A 1060 36.23 19.65 -55.00
CA ALA A 1060 36.51 18.64 -53.99
C ALA A 1060 35.54 18.73 -52.79
N ILE A 1061 35.23 17.58 -52.20
CA ILE A 1061 34.61 17.52 -50.88
C ILE A 1061 35.68 17.95 -49.88
N MET A 1062 35.41 19.02 -49.13
CA MET A 1062 36.33 19.63 -48.15
C MET A 1062 36.29 18.91 -46.80
N GLY A 1063 35.16 18.27 -46.48
CA GLY A 1063 34.97 17.49 -45.27
C GLY A 1063 33.63 16.76 -45.27
N THR A 1064 33.58 15.62 -44.59
CA THR A 1064 32.36 14.82 -44.44
C THR A 1064 32.16 14.47 -42.97
N TRP A 1065 31.01 14.83 -42.42
CA TRP A 1065 30.56 14.44 -41.09
C TRP A 1065 29.55 13.31 -41.22
N ASN A 1066 29.93 12.11 -40.78
CA ASN A 1066 29.00 11.00 -40.65
C ASN A 1066 28.52 10.98 -39.19
N TYR A 1067 27.29 11.43 -38.97
CA TYR A 1067 26.62 11.38 -37.68
C TYR A 1067 25.93 10.04 -37.48
N MET A 1068 25.89 9.58 -36.23
CA MET A 1068 25.08 8.45 -35.79
C MET A 1068 24.05 8.99 -34.80
N LEU A 1069 22.89 9.38 -35.32
CA LEU A 1069 21.87 10.08 -34.54
C LEU A 1069 21.01 9.07 -33.79
N LYS A 1070 20.87 9.27 -32.49
CA LYS A 1070 20.01 8.46 -31.63
C LYS A 1070 18.70 9.20 -31.38
N ILE A 1071 17.66 8.83 -32.12
CA ILE A 1071 16.36 9.50 -32.07
C ILE A 1071 15.38 8.65 -31.28
N LYS A 1072 14.94 9.10 -30.10
CA LYS A 1072 13.94 8.36 -29.32
C LYS A 1072 12.59 8.37 -30.03
N LEU A 1073 11.84 7.27 -29.98
CA LEU A 1073 10.52 7.21 -30.62
C LEU A 1073 9.53 8.21 -30.00
N VAL A 1074 9.61 8.44 -28.68
CA VAL A 1074 8.82 9.47 -27.98
C VAL A 1074 9.08 10.90 -28.44
N ASP A 1075 10.27 11.15 -28.98
CA ASP A 1075 10.67 12.43 -29.55
C ASP A 1075 10.25 12.54 -31.01
N LEU A 1076 9.78 11.45 -31.64
CA LEU A 1076 9.16 11.49 -32.97
C LEU A 1076 7.66 11.75 -32.90
N HIS A 1077 6.94 11.02 -32.04
CA HIS A 1077 5.50 11.20 -31.90
C HIS A 1077 5.04 10.87 -30.46
N PRO A 1078 4.13 11.66 -29.86
CA PRO A 1078 3.67 11.43 -28.48
C PRO A 1078 3.02 10.07 -28.28
N ILE A 1079 2.46 9.45 -29.33
CA ILE A 1079 1.84 8.13 -29.25
C ILE A 1079 2.76 7.06 -28.64
N PHE A 1080 4.08 7.15 -28.85
CA PHE A 1080 5.02 6.19 -28.30
C PHE A 1080 5.19 6.29 -26.78
N ARG A 1081 4.75 7.39 -26.13
CA ARG A 1081 4.67 7.48 -24.65
C ARG A 1081 3.53 6.64 -24.08
N GLU A 1082 2.48 6.46 -24.86
CA GLU A 1082 1.30 5.68 -24.48
C GLU A 1082 1.50 4.17 -24.75
N LEU A 1083 2.61 3.79 -25.41
CA LEU A 1083 2.93 2.41 -25.83
C LEU A 1083 4.16 1.87 -25.07
N ASP A 1084 4.08 1.85 -23.73
CA ASP A 1084 5.23 1.61 -22.83
C ASP A 1084 5.52 0.12 -22.55
N LEU A 1085 4.51 -0.75 -22.55
CA LEU A 1085 4.73 -2.20 -22.35
C LEU A 1085 3.87 -2.98 -23.34
N MET A 1086 4.41 -3.24 -24.53
CA MET A 1086 3.74 -4.04 -25.53
C MET A 1086 4.37 -5.42 -25.64
N ALA A 1087 3.55 -6.46 -25.44
CA ALA A 1087 3.94 -7.83 -25.75
C ALA A 1087 3.93 -8.02 -27.27
N ILE A 1088 5.03 -8.54 -27.82
CA ILE A 1088 5.18 -8.93 -29.23
C ILE A 1088 4.63 -7.84 -30.20
N PRO A 1089 5.17 -6.62 -30.17
CA PRO A 1089 4.58 -5.54 -30.95
C PRO A 1089 4.88 -5.72 -32.45
N GLN A 1090 3.83 -5.84 -33.26
CA GLN A 1090 3.96 -5.90 -34.72
C GLN A 1090 4.01 -4.47 -35.28
N ILE A 1091 5.17 -3.83 -35.15
CA ILE A 1091 5.37 -2.45 -35.59
C ILE A 1091 5.95 -2.45 -36.99
N ARG A 1092 5.30 -1.70 -37.87
CA ARG A 1092 5.88 -1.27 -39.14
C ARG A 1092 5.97 0.24 -39.16
N LEU A 1093 7.18 0.74 -38.95
CA LEU A 1093 7.51 2.16 -38.98
C LEU A 1093 8.16 2.48 -40.32
N ARG A 1094 7.63 3.46 -41.04
CA ARG A 1094 8.23 3.96 -42.28
C ARG A 1094 8.41 5.46 -42.13
N PHE A 1095 9.58 5.98 -42.44
CA PHE A 1095 9.85 7.42 -42.35
C PHE A 1095 10.76 7.90 -43.48
N ARG A 1096 10.67 9.19 -43.81
CA ARG A 1096 11.53 9.84 -44.81
C ARG A 1096 12.51 10.78 -44.10
N VAL A 1097 13.78 10.70 -44.44
CA VAL A 1097 14.85 11.57 -43.95
C VAL A 1097 15.02 12.77 -44.89
N ASN A 1098 15.26 13.96 -44.35
CA ASN A 1098 15.53 15.15 -45.15
C ASN A 1098 16.85 15.00 -45.93
N GLN A 1099 16.80 15.20 -47.26
CA GLN A 1099 17.94 15.10 -48.18
C GLN A 1099 17.99 16.33 -49.08
N GLU A 1100 18.90 17.27 -48.79
CA GLU A 1100 18.84 18.64 -49.30
C GLU A 1100 20.24 19.29 -49.31
N THR A 1101 20.38 20.49 -49.89
CA THR A 1101 21.66 21.23 -50.00
C THR A 1101 21.48 22.73 -49.82
N SER A 1102 22.40 23.38 -49.09
CA SER A 1102 22.53 24.84 -49.01
C SER A 1102 23.83 25.31 -49.64
N VAL A 1103 23.80 26.44 -50.34
CA VAL A 1103 24.96 27.10 -50.97
C VAL A 1103 25.25 28.40 -50.26
N ILE A 1104 26.52 28.61 -49.92
CA ILE A 1104 27.02 29.76 -49.17
C ILE A 1104 28.14 30.39 -49.98
N ASP A 1105 27.98 31.65 -50.33
CA ASP A 1105 29.01 32.45 -50.97
C ASP A 1105 29.87 33.13 -49.92
N THR A 1106 31.14 33.31 -50.27
CA THR A 1106 32.15 33.94 -49.43
C THR A 1106 32.85 35.02 -50.23
N ASP A 1107 32.94 36.25 -49.71
CA ASP A 1107 33.67 37.33 -50.39
C ASP A 1107 35.18 37.30 -50.09
N ALA A 1108 35.95 38.21 -50.70
CA ALA A 1108 37.40 38.33 -50.46
C ALA A 1108 37.75 38.75 -49.02
N SER A 1109 36.78 39.16 -48.20
CA SER A 1109 36.97 39.44 -46.76
C SER A 1109 36.57 38.25 -45.87
N ARG A 1110 36.16 37.12 -46.45
CA ARG A 1110 35.57 35.93 -45.78
C ARG A 1110 34.16 36.16 -45.24
N ASN A 1111 33.46 37.22 -45.60
CA ASN A 1111 32.06 37.36 -45.21
C ASN A 1111 31.24 36.27 -45.88
N MET A 1112 30.35 35.64 -45.12
CA MET A 1112 29.56 34.50 -45.57
C MET A 1112 28.10 34.92 -45.80
N THR A 1113 27.50 34.48 -46.90
CA THR A 1113 26.10 34.76 -47.26
C THR A 1113 25.43 33.51 -47.83
N LEU A 1114 24.25 33.14 -47.33
CA LEU A 1114 23.44 32.07 -47.93
C LEU A 1114 22.85 32.54 -49.25
N THR A 1115 23.13 31.84 -50.34
CA THR A 1115 22.67 32.21 -51.69
C THR A 1115 21.55 31.32 -52.22
N GLY A 1116 21.42 30.10 -51.71
CA GLY A 1116 20.32 29.22 -52.06
C GLY A 1116 20.21 28.00 -51.15
N THR A 1117 19.01 27.46 -51.01
CA THR A 1117 18.78 26.16 -50.38
C THR A 1117 17.79 25.37 -51.22
N ILE A 1118 18.16 24.15 -51.63
CA ILE A 1118 17.34 23.25 -52.43
C ILE A 1118 16.72 22.23 -51.47
N LEU A 1119 15.41 22.35 -51.23
CA LEU A 1119 14.63 21.49 -50.33
C LEU A 1119 13.75 20.54 -51.16
N SER A 1120 13.78 19.24 -50.87
CA SER A 1120 13.03 18.21 -51.64
C SER A 1120 11.62 17.97 -51.11
N SER A 1121 11.37 18.19 -49.82
CA SER A 1121 10.03 18.16 -49.22
C SER A 1121 9.93 18.80 -47.81
N GLY A 1122 10.91 19.62 -47.38
CA GLY A 1122 10.96 20.24 -46.05
C GLY A 1122 10.83 21.77 -46.06
N THR A 1123 10.67 22.38 -44.88
CA THR A 1123 10.64 23.85 -44.67
C THR A 1123 11.83 24.39 -43.86
N THR A 1124 12.78 23.55 -43.44
CA THR A 1124 13.84 23.93 -42.48
C THR A 1124 15.18 23.25 -42.74
N CYS A 1125 16.27 24.04 -42.82
CA CYS A 1125 17.65 23.54 -42.95
C CYS A 1125 18.21 23.07 -41.59
N PRO A 1126 18.65 21.80 -41.44
CA PRO A 1126 19.05 21.19 -40.18
C PRO A 1126 20.50 21.48 -39.73
N VAL A 1127 21.33 22.03 -40.62
CA VAL A 1127 22.76 22.24 -40.39
C VAL A 1127 23.09 23.70 -40.08
N LEU A 1128 24.13 23.92 -39.29
CA LEU A 1128 24.73 25.21 -39.00
C LEU A 1128 26.22 25.19 -39.34
N ILE A 1129 26.70 26.26 -39.96
CA ILE A 1129 28.10 26.42 -40.39
C ILE A 1129 28.74 27.43 -39.46
N ALA A 1130 29.93 27.13 -38.97
CA ALA A 1130 30.65 28.00 -38.05
C ALA A 1130 31.10 29.30 -38.72
N SER A 1131 31.22 30.35 -37.92
CA SER A 1131 31.67 31.66 -38.37
C SER A 1131 33.10 31.64 -38.94
N SER A 1132 33.38 32.56 -39.86
CA SER A 1132 34.70 32.87 -40.40
C SER A 1132 35.41 34.01 -39.66
N ALA A 1133 34.85 34.51 -38.56
CA ALA A 1133 35.48 35.51 -37.70
C ALA A 1133 36.73 34.94 -37.00
N SER A 1134 37.62 35.83 -36.54
CA SER A 1134 38.84 35.41 -35.82
C SER A 1134 38.53 34.41 -34.71
N SER A 1135 39.38 33.39 -34.57
CA SER A 1135 39.24 32.27 -33.61
C SER A 1135 38.07 31.31 -33.86
N ASN A 1136 37.32 31.46 -34.95
CA ASN A 1136 36.28 30.51 -35.32
C ASN A 1136 36.75 29.53 -36.42
N PRO A 1137 36.18 28.31 -36.47
CA PRO A 1137 36.70 27.22 -37.30
C PRO A 1137 36.76 27.49 -38.80
N MET A 1138 35.92 28.37 -39.37
CA MET A 1138 35.96 28.68 -40.79
C MET A 1138 37.01 29.75 -41.15
N TYR A 1139 37.59 30.47 -40.18
CA TYR A 1139 38.58 31.53 -40.42
C TYR A 1139 39.82 31.03 -41.15
N CYS A 1140 40.28 29.83 -40.79
CA CYS A 1140 41.47 29.19 -41.39
C CYS A 1140 41.13 28.34 -42.63
N VAL A 1141 39.84 28.04 -42.86
CA VAL A 1141 39.38 27.22 -43.98
C VAL A 1141 39.11 28.09 -45.20
N LEU A 1142 38.45 29.23 -45.01
CA LEU A 1142 38.09 30.14 -46.10
C LEU A 1142 39.26 31.04 -46.52
N SER A 1143 39.35 31.32 -47.82
CA SER A 1143 40.31 32.29 -48.37
C SER A 1143 39.92 33.73 -47.99
N GLY A 1144 40.89 34.51 -47.48
CA GLY A 1144 40.76 35.95 -47.21
C GLY A 1144 41.30 36.84 -48.32
N SER A 1145 41.45 36.30 -49.53
CA SER A 1145 42.04 37.01 -50.66
C SER A 1145 41.20 36.90 -51.94
N VAL A 1146 40.28 35.94 -52.03
CA VAL A 1146 39.47 35.66 -53.25
C VAL A 1146 38.06 35.26 -52.82
N ALA A 1147 37.04 35.74 -53.55
CA ALA A 1147 35.66 35.30 -53.36
C ALA A 1147 35.48 33.83 -53.80
N GLY A 1148 34.49 33.12 -53.26
CA GLY A 1148 34.22 31.73 -53.58
C GLY A 1148 32.86 31.25 -53.09
N SER A 1149 32.57 29.97 -53.28
CA SER A 1149 31.32 29.35 -52.82
C SER A 1149 31.56 27.96 -52.26
N ILE A 1150 30.76 27.60 -51.26
CA ILE A 1150 30.71 26.26 -50.67
C ILE A 1150 29.28 25.74 -50.69
N ALA A 1151 29.12 24.44 -50.94
CA ALA A 1151 27.84 23.75 -50.82
C ALA A 1151 27.89 22.76 -49.67
N VAL A 1152 26.90 22.81 -48.79
CA VAL A 1152 26.70 21.84 -47.70
C VAL A 1152 25.46 21.02 -47.99
N SER A 1153 25.65 19.72 -48.19
CA SER A 1153 24.58 18.75 -48.46
C SER A 1153 24.38 17.83 -47.26
N TRP A 1154 23.15 17.44 -46.97
CA TRP A 1154 22.82 16.52 -45.88
C TRP A 1154 21.80 15.46 -46.28
N GLY A 1155 21.82 14.30 -45.62
CA GLY A 1155 20.88 13.21 -45.89
C GLY A 1155 21.21 11.89 -45.19
N ALA A 1156 20.33 10.90 -45.37
CA ALA A 1156 20.64 9.51 -44.99
C ALA A 1156 21.85 9.00 -45.79
N VAL A 1157 22.73 8.20 -45.17
CA VAL A 1157 23.91 7.65 -45.84
C VAL A 1157 23.49 6.80 -47.05
N VAL A 1158 23.71 7.28 -48.28
CA VAL A 1158 23.61 6.48 -49.51
C VAL A 1158 25.00 6.32 -50.13
N ASN A 1159 25.20 5.27 -50.93
CA ASN A 1159 26.46 5.01 -51.64
C ASN A 1159 26.97 6.20 -52.48
N SER A 1160 26.11 7.17 -52.82
CA SER A 1160 26.51 8.40 -53.51
C SER A 1160 25.72 9.63 -53.05
N LEU A 1161 26.02 10.15 -51.86
CA LEU A 1161 25.76 11.58 -51.55
C LEU A 1161 26.93 12.39 -52.11
N LYS A 1162 26.93 12.58 -53.44
CA LYS A 1162 27.74 13.62 -54.09
C LYS A 1162 26.85 14.86 -54.19
N PRO A 1163 27.33 16.06 -53.86
CA PRO A 1163 26.63 17.29 -54.21
C PRO A 1163 26.67 17.39 -55.74
N THR A 1164 25.64 16.89 -56.40
CA THR A 1164 25.34 17.21 -57.79
C THR A 1164 24.69 18.57 -57.77
N ILE A 1165 25.51 19.57 -58.04
CA ILE A 1165 25.06 20.83 -58.62
C ILE A 1165 24.70 20.44 -60.04
N ASP A 1166 23.45 20.67 -60.47
CA ASP A 1166 23.23 21.01 -61.87
C ASP A 1166 23.81 22.42 -62.09
#